data_AF-A0A844G401-F1
#
_entry.id   AF-A0A844G401-F1
#
_cell.length_a   1.000
_cell.length_b   1.000
_cell.length_c   1.000
_cell.angle_alpha   90.00
_cell.angle_beta   90.00
_cell.angle_gamma   90.00
#
_symmetry.space_group_name_H-M   'P 1'
#
loop_
_entity.id
_entity.type
_entity.pdbx_description
1 polymer ?
#
loop_
_entity_poly.entity_id
_entity_poly.type
_entity_poly.pdbx_seq_one_letter_code
_entity_poly.pdbx_strand_id
1 'polypeptide(L)'
;MNNLSARHFFQKLFSLKWECIGLACVVFLSIMIFRAASLTEVSVEISSSRKTSVEIFYLDTHISADNYSLKNWIAEVCHSPGKFAELHYLLPGDAKYRRLRFDFGNRGGVAFAIREIRIRRYFFLEYRIPAERIFQIFTQQKEMTSQSCAENAAEFTSGGTDCYFVSDPGAFAELAPPRVLWGRLAIVLLVDALVVFLLSVCIRCRGRVRQSAEKVTEHFEKHTLLWIIVSVVVAFAFLYREFIFGSAYYCYRDVGSDTIRSYLPSYRFLCENIRAGSLQMMLLQLGLGVSSYTLSMQMLDPFFLLLLFVPLSSFMGAMIWVAFAKYLVIAFFSWLYFKRFTHRSWLIWIGVLLWTFSSYNVLWGQHYQFLSAMVFFTINMYLLELLLAGRRGSFIFCVLNYALLSMFSVYFFSMIGIFSAVYLLGRSIISGFRWKKCLMDELQLLLNGLLGFMLSAWISLPWLFLFWGSGRSDAGSRTLANLFSISSFEDILIFLGRIVSNNYFGVLSHFVRHNYYETTVLASSLLIFWAVSYYLFCRTKWQYWLIAGMMALPLAIPLFCQIFSYRWTFVLVFSAVVVIVSFLERYLKEPVADRQMNVFAVMFLIFIPVVLYAYFSVLSSVLFSVAVLSGVYLLFFSRPSGSRIRRFLPLLLMATVAVELFLMHNSTINQRIPLREQDFLFQVFEGDIYRKVKPLAGKSITDGRTLFFPSADPTQHYTLPLIYNYPGVSAYNSLLPATIEKYSPETVDIQNSNRYSFYPEPATELLLGVTTQISIDSGARLFGYQKPEERNGVWKFFRRSTLPFGYLYTQRITAGELKHYPKDELSRLRLSHFHFMDKADESMAESWFPGSLPKRAKAVQEAVPLMRDGKAVSAKGGEKMFRLVSRKLSASHSVSISSADPRSGFHILEIEGKFSRKQKIMLNCDGHMRMLQALPGHRTYRVPLPQEKVSEISFRVNPAVVKLISLSLLRRQGVDEEIDAAAAELKSSPVTDISYAHSTWRGRVDNRSGKIGMLCIPITWQEGWRATVSGRAEKVYGINNGLLGVPVPAGVHEVTVNWSPPYYGLGVVLSVSGGALTLLLYFFIYRKSSRKRIDEGTVL
;
A
#
# COMPACT_ATOMS: atom_id res chain seq x y z
N MET A 1 -55.77 4.23 -5.35
CA MET A 1 -56.16 5.27 -4.37
C MET A 1 -57.34 4.71 -3.58
N ASN A 2 -57.41 4.61 -2.25
CA ASN A 2 -56.55 4.92 -1.10
C ASN A 2 -57.03 4.04 0.08
N ASN A 3 -56.15 3.76 1.05
CA ASN A 3 -56.39 3.04 2.33
C ASN A 3 -56.05 1.53 2.41
N LEU A 4 -54.89 1.12 1.93
CA LEU A 4 -54.17 0.00 2.55
C LEU A 4 -53.21 0.57 3.60
N SER A 5 -53.62 0.56 4.87
CA SER A 5 -52.74 0.98 5.96
C SER A 5 -51.55 0.03 6.06
N ALA A 6 -50.33 0.57 6.23
CA ALA A 6 -49.10 -0.20 6.41
C ALA A 6 -49.25 -1.29 7.49
N ARG A 7 -50.10 -1.07 8.50
CA ARG A 7 -50.45 -2.04 9.55
C ARG A 7 -51.02 -3.35 9.01
N HIS A 8 -51.86 -3.31 7.97
CA HIS A 8 -52.49 -4.49 7.38
C HIS A 8 -51.52 -5.32 6.53
N PHE A 9 -50.57 -4.66 5.85
CA PHE A 9 -49.48 -5.33 5.13
C PHE A 9 -48.53 -6.04 6.11
N PHE A 10 -48.14 -5.36 7.20
CA PHE A 10 -47.31 -5.97 8.24
C PHE A 10 -48.03 -7.11 8.99
N GLN A 11 -49.32 -6.98 9.29
CA GLN A 11 -50.09 -8.06 9.96
C GLN A 11 -50.21 -9.34 9.12
N LYS A 12 -50.39 -9.23 7.78
CA LYS A 12 -50.36 -10.39 6.88
C LYS A 12 -48.96 -10.99 6.72
N LEU A 13 -47.90 -10.18 6.80
CA LEU A 13 -46.51 -10.67 6.81
C LEU A 13 -46.21 -11.47 8.11
N PHE A 14 -46.82 -11.09 9.23
CA PHE A 14 -46.64 -11.73 10.54
C PHE A 14 -47.48 -13.02 10.75
N SER A 15 -48.41 -13.37 9.85
CA SER A 15 -49.28 -14.57 9.97
C SER A 15 -48.82 -15.79 9.15
N LEU A 16 -47.80 -15.66 8.31
CA LEU A 16 -47.19 -16.77 7.58
C LEU A 16 -46.35 -17.65 8.51
N LYS A 17 -46.47 -18.99 8.38
CA LYS A 17 -45.59 -19.94 9.07
C LYS A 17 -44.13 -19.66 8.65
N TRP A 18 -43.28 -19.35 9.63
CA TRP A 18 -41.92 -18.82 9.46
C TRP A 18 -40.97 -19.72 8.64
N GLU A 19 -41.22 -21.03 8.63
CA GLU A 19 -40.52 -22.00 7.79
C GLU A 19 -40.66 -21.65 6.30
N CYS A 20 -41.83 -21.17 5.87
CA CYS A 20 -42.12 -20.85 4.47
C CYS A 20 -41.53 -19.50 4.02
N ILE A 21 -41.38 -18.51 4.91
CA ILE A 21 -40.74 -17.22 4.58
C ILE A 21 -39.22 -17.38 4.55
N GLY A 22 -38.63 -18.12 5.49
CA GLY A 22 -37.21 -18.48 5.44
C GLY A 22 -36.88 -19.27 4.17
N LEU A 23 -37.70 -20.25 3.82
CA LEU A 23 -37.54 -21.03 2.60
C LEU A 23 -37.80 -20.19 1.34
N ALA A 24 -38.81 -19.32 1.32
CA ALA A 24 -39.09 -18.44 0.17
C ALA A 24 -38.01 -17.37 -0.01
N CYS A 25 -37.45 -16.79 1.06
CA CYS A 25 -36.32 -15.86 0.97
C CYS A 25 -35.03 -16.59 0.55
N VAL A 26 -34.79 -17.81 1.05
CA VAL A 26 -33.67 -18.65 0.60
C VAL A 26 -33.85 -19.04 -0.86
N VAL A 27 -35.04 -19.43 -1.31
CA VAL A 27 -35.33 -19.80 -2.71
C VAL A 27 -35.29 -18.58 -3.63
N PHE A 28 -35.81 -17.43 -3.22
CA PHE A 28 -35.80 -16.19 -4.00
C PHE A 28 -34.38 -15.58 -4.06
N LEU A 29 -33.61 -15.60 -2.96
CA LEU A 29 -32.17 -15.29 -3.00
C LEU A 29 -31.40 -16.34 -3.80
N SER A 30 -31.73 -17.63 -3.73
CA SER A 30 -31.05 -18.69 -4.51
C SER A 30 -31.28 -18.52 -6.01
N ILE A 31 -32.48 -18.10 -6.42
CA ILE A 31 -32.83 -17.80 -7.81
C ILE A 31 -32.11 -16.52 -8.30
N MET A 32 -31.90 -15.52 -7.43
CA MET A 32 -31.12 -14.31 -7.76
C MET A 32 -29.60 -14.54 -7.72
N ILE A 33 -29.09 -15.37 -6.80
CA ILE A 33 -27.67 -15.74 -6.62
C ILE A 33 -27.21 -16.67 -7.74
N PHE A 34 -28.12 -17.42 -8.38
CA PHE A 34 -27.81 -18.30 -9.51
C PHE A 34 -27.18 -17.58 -10.72
N ARG A 35 -27.20 -16.24 -10.74
CA ARG A 35 -26.60 -15.42 -11.80
C ARG A 35 -25.23 -14.81 -11.48
N ALA A 36 -24.62 -15.03 -10.31
CA ALA A 36 -23.40 -14.30 -9.92
C ALA A 36 -22.15 -15.18 -9.64
N ALA A 37 -21.14 -14.96 -10.49
CA ALA A 37 -19.68 -15.07 -10.26
C ALA A 37 -18.94 -16.43 -10.23
N SER A 38 -18.15 -16.71 -11.29
CA SER A 38 -16.95 -17.58 -11.34
C SER A 38 -15.73 -16.83 -11.86
N LEU A 39 -14.58 -16.94 -11.20
CA LEU A 39 -13.33 -16.81 -11.94
C LEU A 39 -13.28 -17.91 -13.02
N THR A 40 -12.99 -17.51 -14.26
CA THR A 40 -12.81 -18.42 -15.39
C THR A 40 -11.33 -18.45 -15.73
N GLU A 41 -10.69 -19.59 -15.51
CA GLU A 41 -9.35 -19.85 -15.96
C GLU A 41 -9.41 -20.29 -17.44
N VAL A 42 -8.54 -19.76 -18.28
CA VAL A 42 -8.39 -20.17 -19.68
C VAL A 42 -6.94 -20.58 -19.83
N SER A 43 -6.69 -21.79 -20.33
CA SER A 43 -5.37 -22.20 -20.79
C SER A 43 -5.33 -22.43 -22.29
N VAL A 44 -4.23 -22.07 -22.93
CA VAL A 44 -4.04 -22.23 -24.38
C VAL A 44 -2.70 -22.92 -24.61
N GLU A 45 -2.72 -24.07 -25.30
CA GLU A 45 -1.50 -24.74 -25.76
C GLU A 45 -1.09 -24.20 -27.13
N ILE A 46 0.01 -23.44 -27.15
CA ILE A 46 0.53 -22.79 -28.36
C ILE A 46 2.00 -23.12 -28.60
N SER A 47 2.34 -23.38 -29.87
CA SER A 47 3.71 -23.44 -30.38
C SER A 47 3.91 -22.28 -31.34
N SER A 48 5.05 -21.61 -31.29
CA SER A 48 5.40 -20.53 -32.20
C SER A 48 6.84 -20.65 -32.66
N SER A 49 7.08 -20.38 -33.95
CA SER A 49 8.41 -20.35 -34.54
C SER A 49 9.27 -19.18 -34.05
N ARG A 50 8.68 -18.21 -33.33
CA ARG A 50 9.35 -17.03 -32.74
C ARG A 50 8.74 -16.64 -31.40
N LYS A 51 9.33 -15.62 -30.76
CA LYS A 51 8.82 -14.99 -29.54
C LYS A 51 7.49 -14.28 -29.86
N THR A 52 6.40 -14.79 -29.32
CA THR A 52 5.04 -14.28 -29.58
C THR A 52 4.36 -13.92 -28.28
N SER A 53 3.71 -12.75 -28.24
CA SER A 53 2.85 -12.33 -27.14
C SER A 53 1.39 -12.67 -27.42
N VAL A 54 0.70 -13.23 -26.44
CA VAL A 54 -0.74 -13.51 -26.53
C VAL A 54 -1.50 -12.49 -25.67
N GLU A 55 -2.47 -11.80 -26.29
CA GLU A 55 -3.33 -10.80 -25.66
C GLU A 55 -4.78 -11.29 -25.61
N ILE A 56 -5.36 -11.35 -24.41
CA ILE A 56 -6.77 -11.73 -24.26
C ILE A 56 -7.62 -10.50 -23.97
N PHE A 57 -8.71 -10.35 -24.75
CA PHE A 57 -9.65 -9.25 -24.69
C PHE A 57 -11.04 -9.74 -24.27
N TYR A 58 -11.56 -9.22 -23.16
CA TYR A 58 -12.88 -9.60 -22.64
C TYR A 58 -13.78 -8.38 -22.37
N LEU A 59 -15.10 -8.58 -22.46
CA LEU A 59 -16.09 -7.56 -22.08
C LEU A 59 -16.46 -7.72 -20.60
N ASP A 60 -16.29 -6.65 -19.83
CA ASP A 60 -16.77 -6.55 -18.45
C ASP A 60 -18.25 -6.13 -18.48
N THR A 61 -19.17 -7.01 -18.06
CA THR A 61 -20.62 -6.77 -18.16
C THR A 61 -21.20 -5.92 -17.02
N HIS A 62 -20.38 -5.53 -16.04
CA HIS A 62 -20.84 -4.84 -14.81
C HIS A 62 -20.64 -3.31 -14.82
N ILE A 63 -20.29 -2.72 -15.97
CA ILE A 63 -20.18 -1.26 -16.13
C ILE A 63 -21.40 -0.78 -16.95
N SER A 64 -22.02 0.31 -16.51
CA SER A 64 -23.26 0.87 -17.09
C SER A 64 -23.23 1.01 -18.61
N ALA A 65 -24.42 1.00 -19.23
CA ALA A 65 -24.67 0.93 -20.67
C ALA A 65 -23.93 1.97 -21.55
N ASP A 66 -23.36 3.02 -20.94
CA ASP A 66 -22.60 4.07 -21.63
C ASP A 66 -21.06 3.91 -21.57
N ASN A 67 -20.53 2.90 -20.88
CA ASN A 67 -19.09 2.70 -20.68
C ASN A 67 -18.65 1.23 -20.86
N TYR A 68 -18.78 0.70 -22.07
CA TYR A 68 -18.07 -0.52 -22.44
C TYR A 68 -16.56 -0.23 -22.52
N SER A 69 -15.76 -0.82 -21.63
CA SER A 69 -14.29 -0.84 -21.76
C SER A 69 -13.82 -2.26 -22.07
N LEU A 70 -13.10 -2.43 -23.18
CA LEU A 70 -12.26 -3.62 -23.40
C LEU A 70 -11.14 -3.57 -22.36
N LYS A 71 -11.04 -4.61 -21.52
CA LYS A 71 -9.89 -4.80 -20.64
C LYS A 71 -8.91 -5.74 -21.34
N ASN A 72 -7.64 -5.32 -21.39
CA ASN A 72 -6.55 -6.11 -21.94
C ASN A 72 -5.78 -6.74 -20.78
N TRP A 73 -5.45 -8.01 -20.94
CA TRP A 73 -4.41 -8.65 -20.14
C TRP A 73 -3.25 -8.98 -21.09
N ILE A 74 -2.05 -8.50 -20.75
CA ILE A 74 -0.81 -8.73 -21.51
C ILE A 74 0.12 -9.51 -20.58
N ALA A 75 0.32 -10.79 -20.85
CA ALA A 75 1.46 -11.55 -20.33
C ALA A 75 1.58 -12.92 -21.04
N GLU A 76 2.60 -13.05 -21.87
CA GLU A 76 3.64 -14.10 -21.91
C GLU A 76 4.25 -14.17 -23.31
N VAL A 77 5.58 -14.29 -23.37
CA VAL A 77 6.34 -14.44 -24.61
C VAL A 77 6.65 -15.91 -24.81
N CYS A 78 5.88 -16.60 -25.65
CA CYS A 78 6.15 -18.00 -25.99
C CYS A 78 7.18 -18.06 -27.13
N HIS A 79 8.25 -18.85 -26.99
CA HIS A 79 9.16 -19.21 -28.09
C HIS A 79 9.60 -20.67 -27.92
N SER A 80 9.04 -21.56 -28.72
CA SER A 80 9.40 -22.99 -28.71
C SER A 80 9.00 -23.62 -30.04
N PRO A 81 9.80 -23.45 -31.11
CA PRO A 81 9.50 -24.03 -32.42
C PRO A 81 9.39 -25.55 -32.29
N GLY A 82 8.21 -26.10 -32.58
CA GLY A 82 7.95 -27.54 -32.50
C GLY A 82 7.66 -28.10 -31.10
N LYS A 83 7.56 -27.28 -30.04
CA LYS A 83 7.11 -27.69 -28.70
C LYS A 83 5.99 -26.76 -28.21
N PHE A 84 4.86 -27.33 -27.80
CA PHE A 84 3.72 -26.57 -27.27
C PHE A 84 4.01 -26.08 -25.84
N ALA A 85 3.71 -24.83 -25.55
CA ALA A 85 3.68 -24.27 -24.21
C ALA A 85 2.23 -23.99 -23.78
N GLU A 86 1.89 -24.31 -22.54
CA GLU A 86 0.58 -24.03 -21.97
C GLU A 86 0.60 -22.66 -21.26
N LEU A 87 -0.23 -21.74 -21.74
CA LEU A 87 -0.37 -20.39 -21.20
C LEU A 87 -1.63 -20.31 -20.33
N HIS A 88 -1.54 -19.89 -19.06
CA HIS A 88 -2.68 -19.85 -18.12
C HIS A 88 -3.16 -18.41 -17.82
N TYR A 89 -4.47 -18.18 -17.89
CA TYR A 89 -5.10 -16.87 -17.71
C TYR A 89 -6.29 -16.93 -16.75
N LEU A 90 -6.42 -15.97 -15.84
CA LEU A 90 -7.56 -15.88 -14.91
C LEU A 90 -8.44 -14.67 -15.24
N LEU A 91 -9.72 -14.93 -15.56
CA LEU A 91 -10.70 -13.93 -16.00
C LEU A 91 -11.87 -13.77 -15.01
N PRO A 92 -12.52 -12.60 -14.94
CA PRO A 92 -13.62 -12.35 -14.00
C PRO A 92 -14.89 -13.16 -14.27
N GLY A 93 -15.57 -13.50 -13.17
CA GLY A 93 -17.00 -13.85 -13.03
C GLY A 93 -17.80 -14.16 -14.29
N ASP A 94 -18.25 -13.03 -14.83
CA ASP A 94 -19.31 -12.89 -15.82
C ASP A 94 -18.77 -12.25 -17.10
N ALA A 95 -17.44 -12.24 -17.28
CA ALA A 95 -16.81 -11.71 -18.48
C ALA A 95 -17.35 -12.41 -19.73
N LYS A 96 -17.99 -11.64 -20.62
CA LYS A 96 -18.40 -12.15 -21.94
C LYS A 96 -17.19 -12.06 -22.86
N TYR A 97 -16.68 -13.23 -23.26
CA TYR A 97 -15.58 -13.36 -24.20
C TYR A 97 -15.90 -12.64 -25.51
N ARG A 98 -14.96 -11.85 -26.03
CA ARG A 98 -15.14 -11.11 -27.29
C ARG A 98 -14.01 -11.37 -28.28
N ARG A 99 -12.75 -11.53 -27.84
CA ARG A 99 -11.60 -11.64 -28.76
C ARG A 99 -10.37 -12.26 -28.09
N LEU A 100 -9.69 -13.15 -28.81
CA LEU A 100 -8.33 -13.62 -28.50
C LEU A 100 -7.41 -13.04 -29.58
N ARG A 101 -6.46 -12.17 -29.19
CA ARG A 101 -5.51 -11.55 -30.12
C ARG A 101 -4.13 -12.14 -29.89
N PHE A 102 -3.45 -12.52 -30.95
CA PHE A 102 -2.08 -12.97 -30.89
C PHE A 102 -1.23 -11.88 -31.53
N ASP A 103 -0.41 -11.22 -30.73
CA ASP A 103 0.46 -10.15 -31.18
C ASP A 103 1.84 -10.75 -31.50
N PHE A 104 2.17 -10.77 -32.80
CA PHE A 104 3.40 -11.35 -33.33
C PHE A 104 4.49 -10.28 -33.55
N GLY A 105 4.19 -9.01 -33.24
CA GLY A 105 5.00 -7.85 -33.63
C GLY A 105 4.95 -7.57 -35.14
N ASN A 106 5.42 -6.38 -35.56
CA ASN A 106 5.44 -5.89 -36.94
C ASN A 106 6.43 -6.63 -37.89
N ARG A 107 6.51 -7.97 -37.85
CA ARG A 107 7.39 -8.75 -38.71
C ARG A 107 6.65 -9.97 -39.29
N GLY A 108 6.56 -10.06 -40.62
CA GLY A 108 5.89 -11.16 -41.32
C GLY A 108 6.58 -12.52 -41.21
N GLY A 109 5.84 -13.58 -41.54
CA GLY A 109 6.34 -14.95 -41.68
C GLY A 109 6.42 -15.75 -40.37
N VAL A 110 5.63 -15.40 -39.35
CA VAL A 110 5.54 -16.21 -38.12
C VAL A 110 4.53 -17.34 -38.31
N ALA A 111 4.97 -18.57 -38.06
CA ALA A 111 4.14 -19.76 -38.05
C ALA A 111 3.82 -20.13 -36.60
N PHE A 112 2.55 -20.33 -36.29
CA PHE A 112 2.11 -20.76 -34.96
C PHE A 112 1.01 -21.81 -35.06
N ALA A 113 0.96 -22.69 -34.06
CA ALA A 113 0.03 -23.80 -33.99
C ALA A 113 -0.69 -23.79 -32.63
N ILE A 114 -2.02 -23.95 -32.66
CA ILE A 114 -2.85 -24.11 -31.45
C ILE A 114 -3.35 -25.55 -31.40
N ARG A 115 -3.04 -26.25 -30.31
CA ARG A 115 -3.45 -27.64 -30.11
C ARG A 115 -4.83 -27.73 -29.48
N GLU A 116 -5.00 -27.03 -28.35
CA GLU A 116 -6.24 -26.99 -27.60
C GLU A 116 -6.37 -25.68 -26.80
N ILE A 117 -7.62 -25.29 -26.56
CA ILE A 117 -7.98 -24.22 -25.61
C ILE A 117 -8.75 -24.88 -24.47
N ARG A 118 -8.24 -24.81 -23.24
CA ARG A 118 -8.95 -25.27 -22.04
C ARG A 118 -9.59 -24.09 -21.32
N ILE A 119 -10.80 -24.28 -20.83
CA ILE A 119 -11.51 -23.29 -20.03
C ILE A 119 -11.93 -23.97 -18.72
N ARG A 120 -11.28 -23.58 -17.62
CA ARG A 120 -11.57 -24.05 -16.27
C ARG A 120 -12.47 -23.07 -15.54
N ARG A 121 -13.68 -23.50 -15.18
CA ARG A 121 -14.60 -22.71 -14.32
C ARG A 121 -14.73 -23.40 -12.97
N TYR A 122 -14.51 -22.67 -11.88
CA TYR A 122 -14.68 -23.14 -10.49
C TYR A 122 -13.83 -24.37 -10.11
N PHE A 123 -12.49 -24.31 -10.20
CA PHE A 123 -11.54 -25.32 -9.67
C PHE A 123 -11.69 -26.81 -10.11
N PHE A 124 -12.82 -27.27 -10.69
CA PHE A 124 -13.11 -28.69 -10.97
C PHE A 124 -13.81 -28.97 -12.31
N LEU A 125 -14.19 -27.95 -13.10
CA LEU A 125 -14.80 -28.13 -14.42
C LEU A 125 -13.87 -27.58 -15.51
N GLU A 126 -13.31 -28.48 -16.32
CA GLU A 126 -12.41 -28.19 -17.44
C GLU A 126 -13.12 -28.50 -18.77
N TYR A 127 -13.30 -27.47 -19.61
CA TYR A 127 -13.77 -27.61 -20.98
C TYR A 127 -12.57 -27.59 -21.93
N ARG A 128 -12.49 -28.52 -22.88
CA ARG A 128 -11.44 -28.54 -23.90
C ARG A 128 -12.03 -28.30 -25.29
N ILE A 129 -11.44 -27.36 -26.02
CA ILE A 129 -11.77 -27.08 -27.41
C ILE A 129 -10.60 -27.60 -28.26
N PRO A 130 -10.78 -28.73 -28.99
CA PRO A 130 -9.74 -29.31 -29.82
C PRO A 130 -9.54 -28.52 -31.12
N ALA A 131 -8.35 -28.65 -31.72
CA ALA A 131 -7.91 -27.95 -32.94
C ALA A 131 -8.97 -27.88 -34.06
N GLU A 132 -9.66 -28.98 -34.35
CA GLU A 132 -10.66 -29.08 -35.42
C GLU A 132 -11.85 -28.13 -35.26
N ARG A 133 -12.20 -27.77 -34.01
CA ARG A 133 -13.32 -26.86 -33.70
C ARG A 133 -12.91 -25.40 -33.59
N ILE A 134 -11.60 -25.09 -33.57
CA ILE A 134 -11.10 -23.72 -33.45
C ILE A 134 -11.57 -22.88 -34.65
N PHE A 135 -11.51 -23.42 -35.86
CA PHE A 135 -11.94 -22.74 -37.09
C PHE A 135 -13.45 -22.44 -37.16
N GLN A 136 -14.27 -23.15 -36.38
CA GLN A 136 -15.72 -22.91 -36.32
C GLN A 136 -16.09 -21.80 -35.33
N ILE A 137 -15.25 -21.57 -34.32
CA ILE A 137 -15.54 -20.65 -33.20
C ILE A 137 -14.93 -19.26 -33.44
N PHE A 138 -13.84 -19.18 -34.21
CA PHE A 138 -13.09 -17.94 -34.45
C PHE A 138 -13.17 -17.46 -35.91
N THR A 139 -13.63 -16.23 -36.12
CA THR A 139 -13.63 -15.56 -37.43
C THR A 139 -12.36 -14.72 -37.62
N GLN A 140 -11.73 -14.83 -38.79
CA GLN A 140 -10.51 -14.10 -39.15
C GLN A 140 -10.78 -12.64 -39.53
N GLN A 141 -9.88 -11.72 -39.17
CA GLN A 141 -9.82 -10.37 -39.74
C GLN A 141 -8.35 -9.96 -40.03
N LYS A 142 -8.07 -9.71 -41.33
CA LYS A 142 -6.82 -9.26 -42.01
C LYS A 142 -5.52 -10.06 -41.80
N GLU A 143 -4.84 -10.33 -42.94
CA GLU A 143 -3.42 -10.73 -43.10
C GLU A 143 -2.93 -12.09 -42.57
N MET A 144 -3.73 -13.17 -42.67
CA MET A 144 -3.17 -14.54 -42.66
C MET A 144 -3.00 -15.04 -44.10
N THR A 145 -1.86 -15.66 -44.40
CA THR A 145 -1.51 -16.12 -45.76
C THR A 145 -1.85 -17.60 -46.01
N SER A 146 -1.93 -18.43 -44.97
CA SER A 146 -2.39 -19.84 -45.08
C SER A 146 -2.96 -20.37 -43.76
N GLN A 147 -3.89 -21.33 -43.86
CA GLN A 147 -4.45 -22.10 -42.76
C GLN A 147 -4.49 -23.59 -43.16
N SER A 148 -4.10 -24.47 -42.25
CA SER A 148 -4.30 -25.91 -42.40
C SER A 148 -4.60 -26.56 -41.04
N CYS A 149 -5.33 -27.67 -41.06
CA CYS A 149 -5.47 -28.53 -39.90
C CYS A 149 -4.64 -29.78 -40.18
N ALA A 150 -3.48 -29.90 -39.53
CA ALA A 150 -2.62 -31.07 -39.61
C ALA A 150 -2.81 -31.89 -38.33
N GLU A 151 -2.99 -33.21 -38.47
CA GLU A 151 -3.17 -34.26 -37.45
C GLU A 151 -2.95 -33.83 -35.97
N ASN A 152 -3.90 -33.07 -35.39
CA ASN A 152 -3.98 -32.59 -33.98
C ASN A 152 -3.58 -31.13 -33.67
N ALA A 153 -3.34 -30.25 -34.66
CA ALA A 153 -3.15 -28.82 -34.41
C ALA A 153 -3.75 -27.93 -35.52
N ALA A 154 -4.21 -26.74 -35.13
CA ALA A 154 -4.62 -25.69 -36.05
C ALA A 154 -3.42 -24.79 -36.35
N GLU A 155 -2.93 -24.81 -37.59
CA GLU A 155 -1.72 -24.10 -38.01
C GLU A 155 -2.04 -22.82 -38.78
N PHE A 156 -1.25 -21.77 -38.50
CA PHE A 156 -1.45 -20.43 -39.05
C PHE A 156 -0.12 -19.82 -39.48
N THR A 157 -0.13 -19.11 -40.62
CA THR A 157 1.00 -18.28 -41.06
C THR A 157 0.57 -16.82 -41.19
N SER A 158 1.24 -15.90 -40.48
CA SER A 158 0.99 -14.46 -40.56
C SER A 158 1.69 -13.81 -41.77
N GLY A 159 0.99 -12.91 -42.46
CA GLY A 159 1.43 -12.23 -43.68
C GLY A 159 2.29 -10.97 -43.50
N GLY A 160 2.58 -10.51 -42.28
CA GLY A 160 3.31 -9.23 -42.14
C GLY A 160 3.03 -8.41 -40.89
N THR A 161 1.83 -8.52 -40.34
CA THR A 161 1.33 -7.69 -39.23
C THR A 161 0.50 -8.52 -38.24
N ASP A 162 0.08 -7.92 -37.11
CA ASP A 162 -0.70 -8.58 -36.05
C ASP A 162 -1.93 -9.32 -36.59
N CYS A 163 -2.11 -10.58 -36.18
CA CYS A 163 -3.31 -11.35 -36.49
C CYS A 163 -4.19 -11.52 -35.25
N TYR A 164 -5.49 -11.26 -35.36
CA TYR A 164 -6.44 -11.43 -34.26
C TYR A 164 -7.60 -12.35 -34.64
N PHE A 165 -7.99 -13.20 -33.69
CA PHE A 165 -9.17 -14.05 -33.81
C PHE A 165 -10.33 -13.43 -33.04
N VAL A 166 -11.48 -13.27 -33.70
CA VAL A 166 -12.70 -12.77 -33.07
C VAL A 166 -13.68 -13.92 -32.96
N SER A 167 -14.09 -14.29 -31.76
CA SER A 167 -15.18 -15.24 -31.54
C SER A 167 -16.48 -14.50 -31.24
N ASP A 168 -17.61 -15.02 -31.69
CA ASP A 168 -18.93 -14.51 -31.31
C ASP A 168 -19.16 -14.75 -29.79
N PRO A 169 -19.61 -13.74 -29.01
CA PRO A 169 -19.99 -13.89 -27.60
C PRO A 169 -20.99 -15.01 -27.29
N GLY A 170 -21.80 -15.43 -28.28
CA GLY A 170 -22.77 -16.53 -28.13
C GLY A 170 -22.16 -17.94 -28.24
N ALA A 171 -21.09 -18.10 -29.01
CA ALA A 171 -20.54 -19.42 -29.36
C ALA A 171 -19.95 -20.17 -28.15
N PHE A 172 -19.39 -19.45 -27.17
CA PHE A 172 -18.88 -20.04 -25.93
C PHE A 172 -19.97 -20.31 -24.88
N ALA A 173 -21.12 -19.63 -24.98
CA ALA A 173 -22.24 -19.82 -24.06
C ALA A 173 -23.07 -21.08 -24.40
N GLU A 174 -23.14 -21.45 -25.68
CA GLU A 174 -23.85 -22.64 -26.17
C GLU A 174 -23.11 -23.97 -25.88
N LEU A 175 -21.81 -23.91 -25.57
CA LEU A 175 -20.97 -25.09 -25.33
C LEU A 175 -21.06 -25.65 -23.89
N ALA A 176 -21.90 -25.10 -23.00
CA ALA A 176 -22.07 -25.58 -21.63
C ALA A 176 -23.28 -26.55 -21.52
N PRO A 177 -23.09 -27.87 -21.31
CA PRO A 177 -24.21 -28.75 -21.00
C PRO A 177 -24.81 -28.41 -19.62
N PRO A 178 -26.10 -28.74 -19.37
CA PRO A 178 -26.81 -28.48 -18.11
C PRO A 178 -26.20 -29.12 -16.84
N ARG A 179 -25.11 -29.90 -16.96
CA ARG A 179 -24.47 -30.63 -15.86
C ARG A 179 -23.75 -29.73 -14.84
N VAL A 180 -23.56 -28.44 -15.13
CA VAL A 180 -22.96 -27.43 -14.24
C VAL A 180 -23.84 -27.09 -13.04
N LEU A 181 -25.15 -27.37 -13.10
CA LEU A 181 -26.07 -27.19 -11.96
C LEU A 181 -25.75 -28.13 -10.79
N TRP A 182 -25.27 -29.34 -11.09
CA TRP A 182 -25.15 -30.41 -10.10
C TRP A 182 -23.89 -30.32 -9.23
N GLY A 183 -22.79 -29.76 -9.75
CA GLY A 183 -21.53 -29.65 -8.99
C GLY A 183 -21.58 -28.62 -7.85
N ARG A 184 -22.28 -27.50 -8.06
CA ARG A 184 -22.51 -26.50 -6.99
C ARG A 184 -23.58 -26.95 -6.01
N LEU A 185 -24.62 -27.61 -6.51
CA LEU A 185 -25.59 -28.29 -5.66
C LEU A 185 -24.89 -29.36 -4.82
N ALA A 186 -23.92 -30.10 -5.36
CA ALA A 186 -23.19 -31.13 -4.63
C ALA A 186 -22.32 -30.58 -3.49
N ILE A 187 -21.62 -29.45 -3.67
CA ILE A 187 -20.79 -28.85 -2.59
C ILE A 187 -21.67 -28.26 -1.49
N VAL A 188 -22.76 -27.58 -1.86
CA VAL A 188 -23.74 -27.05 -0.89
C VAL A 188 -24.45 -28.20 -0.18
N LEU A 189 -24.89 -29.23 -0.92
CA LEU A 189 -25.42 -30.47 -0.34
C LEU A 189 -24.37 -31.22 0.49
N LEU A 190 -23.07 -31.08 0.25
CA LEU A 190 -22.00 -31.68 1.06
C LEU A 190 -21.79 -30.93 2.37
N VAL A 191 -21.84 -29.60 2.35
CA VAL A 191 -21.76 -28.76 3.55
C VAL A 191 -23.05 -28.89 4.36
N ASP A 192 -24.21 -28.87 3.70
CA ASP A 192 -25.50 -29.13 4.31
C ASP A 192 -25.59 -30.57 4.80
N ALA A 193 -25.10 -31.56 4.05
CA ALA A 193 -25.00 -32.93 4.53
C ALA A 193 -24.00 -33.05 5.67
N LEU A 194 -22.91 -32.29 5.72
CA LEU A 194 -21.97 -32.30 6.85
C LEU A 194 -22.59 -31.64 8.08
N VAL A 195 -23.31 -30.53 7.94
CA VAL A 195 -24.02 -29.85 9.03
C VAL A 195 -25.19 -30.72 9.51
N VAL A 196 -25.98 -31.29 8.60
CA VAL A 196 -27.05 -32.25 8.89
C VAL A 196 -26.49 -33.56 9.42
N PHE A 197 -25.31 -34.01 8.99
CA PHE A 197 -24.59 -35.18 9.53
C PHE A 197 -24.08 -34.89 10.93
N LEU A 198 -23.48 -33.73 11.19
CA LEU A 198 -23.05 -33.33 12.53
C LEU A 198 -24.26 -33.16 13.46
N LEU A 199 -25.33 -32.55 12.98
CA LEU A 199 -26.61 -32.46 13.70
C LEU A 199 -27.22 -33.84 13.93
N SER A 200 -27.23 -34.73 12.93
CA SER A 200 -27.81 -36.06 13.02
C SER A 200 -26.95 -37.04 13.83
N VAL A 201 -25.62 -36.93 13.81
CA VAL A 201 -24.68 -37.63 14.70
C VAL A 201 -24.85 -37.15 16.13
N CYS A 202 -25.00 -35.84 16.36
CA CYS A 202 -25.38 -35.29 17.67
C CYS A 202 -26.76 -35.80 18.13
N ILE A 203 -27.70 -35.99 17.20
CA ILE A 203 -29.06 -36.49 17.47
C ILE A 203 -29.11 -38.02 17.59
N ARG A 204 -28.18 -38.80 17.02
CA ARG A 204 -28.22 -40.28 16.95
C ARG A 204 -27.25 -40.94 17.93
N CYS A 205 -26.10 -40.33 18.22
CA CYS A 205 -25.10 -40.80 19.20
C CYS A 205 -25.28 -40.16 20.60
N ARG A 206 -26.55 -39.99 21.02
CA ARG A 206 -27.05 -39.19 22.16
C ARG A 206 -26.43 -39.43 23.53
N GLY A 207 -25.95 -40.64 23.82
CA GLY A 207 -25.41 -41.01 25.14
C GLY A 207 -23.90 -40.75 25.28
N ARG A 208 -23.10 -41.27 24.35
CA ARG A 208 -21.62 -41.16 24.38
C ARG A 208 -21.12 -39.77 24.00
N VAL A 209 -21.78 -39.09 23.05
CA VAL A 209 -21.44 -37.71 22.65
C VAL A 209 -21.79 -36.73 23.76
N ARG A 210 -22.85 -36.97 24.55
CA ARG A 210 -23.24 -36.12 25.67
C ARG A 210 -22.19 -36.11 26.80
N GLN A 211 -21.77 -37.29 27.24
CA GLN A 211 -20.74 -37.41 28.28
C GLN A 211 -19.40 -36.83 27.82
N SER A 212 -19.09 -36.98 26.53
CA SER A 212 -17.89 -36.39 25.92
C SER A 212 -18.00 -34.87 25.78
N ALA A 213 -19.16 -34.32 25.38
CA ALA A 213 -19.38 -32.89 25.23
C ALA A 213 -19.43 -32.15 26.57
N GLU A 214 -20.03 -32.74 27.61
CA GLU A 214 -20.02 -32.20 28.98
C GLU A 214 -18.56 -32.15 29.50
N LYS A 215 -17.78 -33.24 29.34
CA LYS A 215 -16.35 -33.26 29.65
C LYS A 215 -15.52 -32.25 28.85
N VAL A 216 -15.82 -32.09 27.56
CA VAL A 216 -15.13 -31.10 26.70
C VAL A 216 -15.45 -29.67 27.12
N THR A 217 -16.70 -29.39 27.48
CA THR A 217 -17.11 -28.04 27.93
C THR A 217 -16.48 -27.70 29.28
N GLU A 218 -16.49 -28.65 30.23
CA GLU A 218 -15.84 -28.48 31.54
C GLU A 218 -14.32 -28.31 31.40
N HIS A 219 -13.68 -29.11 30.55
CA HIS A 219 -12.26 -28.97 30.25
C HIS A 219 -11.94 -27.63 29.56
N PHE A 220 -12.79 -27.19 28.63
CA PHE A 220 -12.67 -25.89 27.97
C PHE A 220 -12.80 -24.74 28.97
N GLU A 221 -13.76 -24.82 29.91
CA GLU A 221 -13.93 -23.81 30.95
C GLU A 221 -12.73 -23.72 31.88
N LYS A 222 -12.09 -24.86 32.20
CA LYS A 222 -10.88 -24.92 33.02
C LYS A 222 -9.63 -24.43 32.30
N HIS A 223 -9.54 -24.62 30.98
CA HIS A 223 -8.34 -24.35 30.17
C HIS A 223 -8.58 -23.33 29.05
N THR A 224 -9.39 -22.29 29.30
CA THR A 224 -9.83 -21.31 28.29
C THR A 224 -8.68 -20.70 27.49
N LEU A 225 -7.58 -20.30 28.15
CA LEU A 225 -6.44 -19.68 27.48
C LEU A 225 -5.74 -20.65 26.51
N LEU A 226 -5.58 -21.92 26.90
CA LEU A 226 -4.98 -22.94 26.04
C LEU A 226 -5.82 -23.09 24.75
N TRP A 227 -7.13 -23.21 24.89
CA TRP A 227 -8.02 -23.35 23.73
C TRP A 227 -8.07 -22.10 22.86
N ILE A 228 -7.97 -20.91 23.44
CA ILE A 228 -7.80 -19.67 22.67
C ILE A 228 -6.51 -19.72 21.85
N ILE A 229 -5.38 -20.08 22.46
CA ILE A 229 -4.09 -20.17 21.76
C ILE A 229 -4.16 -21.20 20.63
N VAL A 230 -4.68 -22.40 20.91
CA VAL A 230 -4.88 -23.45 19.89
C VAL A 230 -5.77 -22.95 18.75
N SER A 231 -6.88 -22.27 19.07
CA SER A 231 -7.79 -21.73 18.05
C SER A 231 -7.13 -20.67 17.19
N VAL A 232 -6.31 -19.79 17.78
CA VAL A 232 -5.56 -18.77 17.05
C VAL A 232 -4.50 -19.42 16.16
N VAL A 233 -3.77 -20.42 16.65
CA VAL A 233 -2.79 -21.18 15.87
C VAL A 233 -3.46 -21.84 14.66
N VAL A 234 -4.57 -22.56 14.88
CA VAL A 234 -5.30 -23.25 13.80
C VAL A 234 -5.90 -22.26 12.81
N ALA A 235 -6.58 -21.21 13.29
CA ALA A 235 -7.17 -20.19 12.43
C ALA A 235 -6.09 -19.46 11.60
N PHE A 236 -4.95 -19.12 12.21
CA PHE A 236 -3.84 -18.49 11.50
C PHE A 236 -3.23 -19.42 10.45
N ALA A 237 -2.93 -20.67 10.82
CA ALA A 237 -2.39 -21.68 9.90
C ALA A 237 -3.31 -21.89 8.69
N PHE A 238 -4.63 -21.89 8.92
CA PHE A 238 -5.61 -22.10 7.86
C PHE A 238 -5.83 -20.85 6.98
N LEU A 239 -5.93 -19.66 7.59
CA LEU A 239 -6.11 -18.39 6.88
C LEU A 239 -4.89 -18.02 6.03
N TYR A 240 -3.69 -18.21 6.58
CA TYR A 240 -2.40 -17.86 5.96
C TYR A 240 -1.68 -19.06 5.33
N ARG A 241 -2.40 -20.15 5.02
CA ARG A 241 -1.85 -21.41 4.49
C ARG A 241 -0.94 -21.23 3.28
N GLU A 242 -1.25 -20.29 2.38
CA GLU A 242 -0.44 -20.03 1.17
C GLU A 242 0.94 -19.46 1.53
N PHE A 243 1.06 -18.74 2.65
CA PHE A 243 2.30 -18.13 3.14
C PHE A 243 3.11 -19.03 4.07
N ILE A 244 2.46 -20.04 4.68
CA ILE A 244 3.10 -20.95 5.65
C ILE A 244 3.53 -22.25 4.96
N PHE A 245 2.64 -22.81 4.14
CA PHE A 245 2.85 -24.11 3.48
C PHE A 245 2.99 -24.00 1.96
N GLY A 246 2.65 -22.84 1.38
CA GLY A 246 2.77 -22.59 -0.06
C GLY A 246 4.07 -21.87 -0.44
N SER A 247 4.14 -21.44 -1.70
CA SER A 247 5.30 -20.76 -2.28
C SER A 247 5.22 -19.22 -2.21
N ALA A 248 4.27 -18.67 -1.45
CA ALA A 248 4.04 -17.24 -1.37
C ALA A 248 4.75 -16.64 -0.15
N TYR A 249 5.32 -15.45 -0.32
CA TYR A 249 5.84 -14.65 0.78
C TYR A 249 4.78 -13.65 1.23
N TYR A 250 4.76 -13.31 2.53
CA TYR A 250 3.78 -12.40 3.14
C TYR A 250 4.02 -10.93 2.75
N CYS A 251 3.99 -10.67 1.45
CA CYS A 251 4.25 -9.43 0.76
C CYS A 251 3.32 -9.38 -0.46
N TYR A 252 2.76 -8.22 -0.78
CA TYR A 252 1.76 -8.07 -1.84
C TYR A 252 2.28 -7.19 -2.97
N ARG A 253 1.92 -7.52 -4.21
CA ARG A 253 2.29 -6.75 -5.43
C ARG A 253 1.16 -5.88 -5.96
N ASP A 254 -0.04 -6.07 -5.43
CA ASP A 254 -1.22 -5.30 -5.77
C ASP A 254 -1.22 -3.92 -5.06
N VAL A 255 -2.39 -3.46 -4.67
CA VAL A 255 -2.56 -2.21 -3.93
C VAL A 255 -1.88 -2.20 -2.55
N GLY A 256 -1.48 -3.37 -2.03
CA GLY A 256 -0.61 -3.54 -0.86
C GLY A 256 0.89 -3.50 -1.16
N SER A 257 1.29 -3.03 -2.35
CA SER A 257 2.69 -2.95 -2.80
C SER A 257 3.60 -2.08 -1.94
N ASP A 258 3.08 -1.32 -0.99
CA ASP A 258 3.88 -0.63 0.03
C ASP A 258 4.75 -1.62 0.86
N THR A 259 4.28 -2.86 1.02
CA THR A 259 5.03 -3.94 1.67
C THR A 259 6.39 -4.19 1.01
N ILE A 260 6.42 -4.29 -0.33
CA ILE A 260 7.64 -4.51 -1.12
C ILE A 260 8.35 -3.21 -1.50
N ARG A 261 7.63 -2.08 -1.64
CA ARG A 261 8.20 -0.81 -2.09
C ARG A 261 8.81 0.03 -0.96
N SER A 262 8.46 -0.22 0.31
CA SER A 262 8.95 0.59 1.43
C SER A 262 9.32 -0.25 2.65
N TYR A 263 8.40 -1.10 3.13
CA TYR A 263 8.58 -1.69 4.46
C TYR A 263 9.65 -2.77 4.51
N LEU A 264 9.57 -3.75 3.61
CA LEU A 264 10.56 -4.81 3.52
C LEU A 264 11.99 -4.27 3.27
N PRO A 265 12.23 -3.34 2.31
CA PRO A 265 13.53 -2.66 2.19
C PRO A 265 14.02 -2.04 3.50
N SER A 266 13.13 -1.35 4.22
CA SER A 266 13.48 -0.64 5.46
C SER A 266 13.88 -1.61 6.58
N TYR A 267 13.08 -2.65 6.83
CA TYR A 267 13.39 -3.63 7.87
C TYR A 267 14.68 -4.40 7.58
N ARG A 268 14.90 -4.77 6.31
CA ARG A 268 16.14 -5.46 5.91
C ARG A 268 17.36 -4.56 6.08
N PHE A 269 17.27 -3.31 5.63
CA PHE A 269 18.32 -2.31 5.79
C PHE A 269 18.69 -2.10 7.26
N LEU A 270 17.68 -1.97 8.13
CA LEU A 270 17.87 -1.86 9.56
C LEU A 270 18.54 -3.12 10.14
N CYS A 271 18.12 -4.32 9.76
CA CYS A 271 18.77 -5.57 10.21
C CYS A 271 20.25 -5.62 9.79
N GLU A 272 20.56 -5.34 8.53
CA GLU A 272 21.93 -5.36 8.01
C GLU A 272 22.83 -4.36 8.76
N ASN A 273 22.37 -3.11 8.91
CA ASN A 273 23.20 -2.04 9.48
C ASN A 273 23.27 -2.04 11.01
N ILE A 274 22.22 -2.48 11.71
CA ILE A 274 22.27 -2.63 13.17
C ILE A 274 23.21 -3.78 13.55
N ARG A 275 23.16 -4.92 12.85
CA ARG A 275 24.10 -6.03 13.07
C ARG A 275 25.55 -5.65 12.76
N ALA A 276 25.76 -4.82 11.74
CA ALA A 276 27.08 -4.35 11.37
C ALA A 276 27.60 -3.19 12.25
N GLY A 277 26.78 -2.63 13.15
CA GLY A 277 27.14 -1.45 13.94
C GLY A 277 27.32 -0.18 13.10
N SER A 278 26.74 -0.13 11.89
CA SER A 278 26.96 0.92 10.89
C SER A 278 25.76 1.84 10.67
N LEU A 279 24.70 1.73 11.50
CA LEU A 279 23.50 2.56 11.36
C LEU A 279 23.81 4.04 11.63
N GLN A 280 23.48 4.89 10.67
CA GLN A 280 23.73 6.33 10.73
C GLN A 280 22.44 7.12 11.02
N MET A 281 22.57 8.33 11.55
CA MET A 281 21.44 9.22 11.79
C MET A 281 20.95 9.88 10.51
N MET A 282 21.88 10.20 9.59
CA MET A 282 21.56 10.65 8.24
C MET A 282 21.79 9.51 7.24
N LEU A 283 20.71 9.02 6.63
CA LEU A 283 20.73 7.87 5.72
C LEU A 283 20.86 8.33 4.27
N LEU A 284 22.05 8.16 3.68
CA LEU A 284 22.27 8.42 2.25
C LEU A 284 21.73 7.30 1.36
N GLN A 285 21.37 6.16 1.93
CA GLN A 285 20.68 5.05 1.25
C GLN A 285 19.19 5.34 1.03
N LEU A 286 18.69 6.48 1.53
CA LEU A 286 17.31 6.90 1.34
C LEU A 286 17.29 8.26 0.64
N GLY A 287 17.50 8.23 -0.68
CA GLY A 287 17.68 9.42 -1.51
C GLY A 287 18.92 10.23 -1.10
N LEU A 288 18.90 11.54 -1.32
CA LEU A 288 20.04 12.42 -1.05
C LEU A 288 20.28 12.69 0.45
N GLY A 289 19.94 11.76 1.35
CA GLY A 289 20.04 11.94 2.80
C GLY A 289 18.71 12.23 3.46
N VAL A 290 18.25 11.30 4.29
CA VAL A 290 17.06 11.44 5.13
C VAL A 290 17.36 10.95 6.54
N SER A 291 16.81 11.61 7.56
CA SER A 291 16.95 11.16 8.94
C SER A 291 16.47 9.72 9.15
N SER A 292 17.24 8.91 9.88
CA SER A 292 16.86 7.55 10.27
C SER A 292 15.65 7.51 11.20
N TYR A 293 15.32 8.61 11.88
CA TYR A 293 14.13 8.74 12.72
C TYR A 293 12.85 8.61 11.90
N THR A 294 12.91 8.84 10.58
CA THR A 294 11.78 8.58 9.67
C THR A 294 11.42 7.09 9.56
N LEU A 295 12.29 6.19 10.04
CA LEU A 295 12.08 4.74 10.13
C LEU A 295 11.74 4.27 11.56
N SER A 296 11.34 5.19 12.45
CA SER A 296 11.04 4.86 13.87
C SER A 296 9.99 3.76 14.03
N MET A 297 8.95 3.73 13.19
CA MET A 297 7.91 2.70 13.23
C MET A 297 8.43 1.29 12.93
N GLN A 298 9.56 1.15 12.23
CA GLN A 298 10.19 -0.12 11.94
C GLN A 298 11.28 -0.43 12.97
N MET A 299 12.12 0.57 13.28
CA MET A 299 13.25 0.42 14.20
C MET A 299 12.82 0.17 15.65
N LEU A 300 11.72 0.79 16.08
CA LEU A 300 11.19 0.70 17.44
C LEU A 300 9.93 -0.17 17.54
N ASP A 301 9.64 -0.97 16.52
CA ASP A 301 8.68 -2.07 16.66
C ASP A 301 9.30 -3.13 17.59
N PRO A 302 8.71 -3.47 18.75
CA PRO A 302 9.28 -4.48 19.64
C PRO A 302 9.44 -5.85 18.98
N PHE A 303 8.64 -6.15 17.96
CA PHE A 303 8.74 -7.39 17.20
C PHE A 303 9.84 -7.36 16.13
N PHE A 304 10.42 -6.19 15.83
CA PHE A 304 11.61 -6.09 14.98
C PHE A 304 12.82 -6.81 15.58
N LEU A 305 12.90 -6.89 16.92
CA LEU A 305 13.97 -7.63 17.60
C LEU A 305 14.02 -9.10 17.16
N LEU A 306 12.87 -9.72 16.87
CA LEU A 306 12.83 -11.09 16.36
C LEU A 306 13.54 -11.21 15.01
N LEU A 307 13.40 -10.20 14.15
CA LEU A 307 14.05 -10.16 12.85
C LEU A 307 15.56 -9.98 12.98
N LEU A 308 16.08 -9.37 14.05
CA LEU A 308 17.53 -9.22 14.26
C LEU A 308 18.26 -10.56 14.44
N PHE A 309 17.57 -11.64 14.79
CA PHE A 309 18.16 -12.99 14.91
C PHE A 309 18.01 -13.86 13.66
N VAL A 310 17.27 -13.41 12.64
CA VAL A 310 16.99 -14.18 11.42
C VAL A 310 18.08 -13.98 10.36
N PRO A 311 18.63 -15.03 9.72
CA PRO A 311 19.54 -14.87 8.59
C PRO A 311 18.94 -14.01 7.46
N LEU A 312 19.74 -13.13 6.85
CA LEU A 312 19.25 -12.23 5.78
C LEU A 312 18.72 -13.00 4.54
N SER A 313 19.13 -14.26 4.36
CA SER A 313 18.65 -15.16 3.30
C SER A 313 17.24 -15.71 3.50
N SER A 314 16.69 -15.60 4.72
CA SER A 314 15.36 -16.10 5.08
C SER A 314 14.46 -14.99 5.61
N PHE A 315 14.84 -13.74 5.34
CA PHE A 315 14.26 -12.56 5.94
C PHE A 315 12.81 -12.34 5.50
N MET A 316 12.51 -12.45 4.20
CA MET A 316 11.13 -12.41 3.69
C MET A 316 10.24 -13.49 4.31
N GLY A 317 10.76 -14.71 4.45
CA GLY A 317 10.04 -15.84 5.05
C GLY A 317 9.71 -15.63 6.54
N ALA A 318 10.54 -14.87 7.27
CA ALA A 318 10.29 -14.58 8.69
C ALA A 318 9.14 -13.60 8.93
N MET A 319 8.74 -12.80 7.94
CA MET A 319 7.74 -11.75 8.12
C MET A 319 6.36 -12.30 8.55
N ILE A 320 5.98 -13.49 8.06
CA ILE A 320 4.71 -14.14 8.46
C ILE A 320 4.75 -14.61 9.91
N TRP A 321 5.90 -15.09 10.39
CA TRP A 321 6.08 -15.56 11.76
C TRP A 321 6.10 -14.40 12.76
N VAL A 322 6.65 -13.25 12.36
CA VAL A 322 6.56 -12.01 13.13
C VAL A 322 5.11 -11.54 13.23
N ALA A 323 4.34 -11.61 12.13
CA ALA A 323 2.91 -11.33 12.18
C ALA A 323 2.19 -12.29 13.13
N PHE A 324 2.47 -13.60 13.04
CA PHE A 324 1.90 -14.62 13.93
C PHE A 324 2.15 -14.31 15.41
N ALA A 325 3.38 -13.93 15.78
CA ALA A 325 3.70 -13.52 17.15
C ALA A 325 2.85 -12.33 17.61
N LYS A 326 2.62 -11.35 16.74
CA LYS A 326 1.73 -10.20 17.03
C LYS A 326 0.27 -10.65 17.27
N TYR A 327 -0.25 -11.57 16.47
CA TYR A 327 -1.58 -12.15 16.66
C TYR A 327 -1.72 -12.88 18.01
N LEU A 328 -0.70 -13.62 18.45
CA LEU A 328 -0.71 -14.28 19.76
C LEU A 328 -0.75 -13.27 20.91
N VAL A 329 0.02 -12.18 20.82
CA VAL A 329 0.01 -11.12 21.84
C VAL A 329 -1.34 -10.39 21.87
N ILE A 330 -1.92 -10.07 20.70
CA ILE A 330 -3.28 -9.51 20.61
C ILE A 330 -4.28 -10.45 21.29
N ALA A 331 -4.25 -11.74 20.98
CA ALA A 331 -5.18 -12.72 21.56
C ALA A 331 -5.02 -12.82 23.09
N PHE A 332 -3.79 -12.86 23.59
CA PHE A 332 -3.50 -12.93 25.02
C PHE A 332 -4.02 -11.71 25.79
N PHE A 333 -3.72 -10.50 25.34
CA PHE A 333 -4.22 -9.29 26.01
C PHE A 333 -5.73 -9.09 25.84
N SER A 334 -6.30 -9.56 24.73
CA SER A 334 -7.76 -9.60 24.56
C SER A 334 -8.43 -10.53 25.55
N TRP A 335 -7.82 -11.69 25.82
CA TRP A 335 -8.31 -12.63 26.82
C TRP A 335 -8.29 -11.99 28.22
N LEU A 336 -7.19 -11.32 28.57
CA LEU A 336 -7.08 -10.56 29.82
C LEU A 336 -8.14 -9.45 29.92
N TYR A 337 -8.40 -8.74 28.83
CA TYR A 337 -9.44 -7.71 28.75
C TYR A 337 -10.84 -8.30 28.93
N PHE A 338 -11.26 -9.28 28.10
CA PHE A 338 -12.62 -9.83 28.13
C PHE A 338 -12.95 -10.58 29.42
N LYS A 339 -11.96 -11.15 30.11
CA LYS A 339 -12.12 -11.74 31.45
C LYS A 339 -12.56 -10.73 32.51
N ARG A 340 -12.47 -9.42 32.24
CA ARG A 340 -13.01 -8.36 33.11
C ARG A 340 -14.50 -8.11 32.91
N PHE A 341 -15.08 -8.57 31.79
CA PHE A 341 -16.48 -8.33 31.44
C PHE A 341 -17.38 -9.54 31.64
N THR A 342 -16.84 -10.75 31.49
CA THR A 342 -17.60 -11.99 31.66
C THR A 342 -16.74 -13.11 32.25
N HIS A 343 -17.39 -14.01 32.99
CA HIS A 343 -16.79 -15.25 33.50
C HIS A 343 -17.00 -16.46 32.58
N ARG A 344 -17.83 -16.33 31.52
CA ARG A 344 -18.16 -17.44 30.63
C ARG A 344 -17.06 -17.61 29.57
N SER A 345 -16.35 -18.73 29.63
CA SER A 345 -15.18 -19.00 28.77
C SER A 345 -15.46 -18.90 27.27
N TRP A 346 -16.62 -19.33 26.81
CA TRP A 346 -16.98 -19.28 25.39
C TRP A 346 -17.24 -17.85 24.87
N LEU A 347 -17.74 -16.95 25.72
CA LEU A 347 -17.92 -15.54 25.37
C LEU A 347 -16.58 -14.81 25.28
N ILE A 348 -15.67 -15.12 26.21
CA ILE A 348 -14.28 -14.63 26.16
C ILE A 348 -13.64 -15.11 24.85
N TRP A 349 -13.82 -16.38 24.49
CA TRP A 349 -13.29 -16.93 23.24
C TRP A 349 -13.83 -16.23 22.00
N ILE A 350 -15.15 -15.96 21.93
CA ILE A 350 -15.76 -15.23 20.80
C ILE A 350 -15.17 -13.82 20.72
N GLY A 351 -15.14 -13.08 21.83
CA GLY A 351 -14.58 -11.73 21.86
C GLY A 351 -13.12 -11.69 21.42
N VAL A 352 -12.31 -12.64 21.90
CA VAL A 352 -10.90 -12.74 21.54
C VAL A 352 -10.72 -13.02 20.05
N LEU A 353 -11.41 -14.00 19.47
CA LEU A 353 -11.25 -14.32 18.05
C LEU A 353 -11.77 -13.22 17.13
N LEU A 354 -12.93 -12.62 17.45
CA LEU A 354 -13.51 -11.54 16.65
C LEU A 354 -12.59 -10.32 16.60
N TRP A 355 -11.94 -9.96 17.71
CA TRP A 355 -10.97 -8.87 17.69
C TRP A 355 -9.65 -9.28 17.01
N THR A 356 -9.09 -10.43 17.39
CA THR A 356 -7.80 -10.92 16.89
C THR A 356 -7.80 -11.02 15.37
N PHE A 357 -8.81 -11.69 14.78
CA PHE A 357 -8.99 -11.82 13.34
C PHE A 357 -10.03 -10.83 12.77
N SER A 358 -10.15 -9.66 13.37
CA SER A 358 -11.02 -8.61 12.81
C SER A 358 -10.55 -8.17 11.42
N SER A 359 -11.46 -7.61 10.62
CA SER A 359 -11.11 -7.15 9.26
C SER A 359 -10.01 -6.09 9.27
N TYR A 360 -9.94 -5.27 10.32
CA TYR A 360 -8.87 -4.28 10.47
C TYR A 360 -7.52 -4.98 10.65
N ASN A 361 -7.40 -5.91 11.61
CA ASN A 361 -6.16 -6.62 11.86
C ASN A 361 -5.73 -7.44 10.64
N VAL A 362 -6.67 -8.09 9.95
CA VAL A 362 -6.35 -8.91 8.77
C VAL A 362 -5.94 -8.07 7.55
N LEU A 363 -6.64 -6.97 7.26
CA LEU A 363 -6.34 -6.13 6.09
C LEU A 363 -5.21 -5.14 6.36
N TRP A 364 -5.39 -4.26 7.35
CA TRP A 364 -4.39 -3.24 7.68
C TRP A 364 -3.16 -3.84 8.36
N GLY A 365 -3.28 -4.97 9.06
CA GLY A 365 -2.13 -5.64 9.68
C GLY A 365 -1.11 -6.21 8.70
N GLN A 366 -1.44 -6.30 7.41
CA GLN A 366 -0.48 -6.56 6.35
C GLN A 366 0.58 -5.46 6.23
N HIS A 367 0.26 -4.23 6.64
CA HIS A 367 1.26 -3.23 6.92
C HIS A 367 1.86 -3.56 8.30
N TYR A 368 3.01 -4.22 8.32
CA TYR A 368 3.55 -4.92 9.50
C TYR A 368 3.56 -4.10 10.79
N GLN A 369 3.91 -2.82 10.70
CA GLN A 369 3.93 -1.90 11.84
C GLN A 369 2.51 -1.54 12.34
N PHE A 370 1.49 -1.52 11.47
CA PHE A 370 0.12 -1.22 11.91
C PHE A 370 -0.47 -2.36 12.72
N LEU A 371 -0.08 -3.62 12.46
CA LEU A 371 -0.42 -4.73 13.36
C LEU A 371 0.21 -4.54 14.74
N SER A 372 1.43 -4.01 14.83
CA SER A 372 2.07 -3.66 16.11
C SER A 372 1.33 -2.55 16.85
N ALA A 373 0.78 -1.56 16.12
CA ALA A 373 -0.09 -0.56 16.72
C ALA A 373 -1.33 -1.22 17.37
N MET A 374 -1.88 -2.28 16.77
CA MET A 374 -3.00 -3.03 17.33
C MET A 374 -2.62 -3.87 18.55
N VAL A 375 -1.37 -4.35 18.63
CA VAL A 375 -0.80 -4.92 19.87
C VAL A 375 -0.83 -3.88 20.99
N PHE A 376 -0.25 -2.69 20.76
CA PHE A 376 -0.23 -1.61 21.76
C PHE A 376 -1.64 -1.14 22.14
N PHE A 377 -2.54 -1.04 21.18
CA PHE A 377 -3.94 -0.71 21.44
C PHE A 377 -4.61 -1.75 22.34
N THR A 378 -4.44 -3.04 22.05
CA THR A 378 -5.04 -4.11 22.85
C THR A 378 -4.50 -4.14 24.28
N ILE A 379 -3.19 -3.94 24.44
CA ILE A 379 -2.54 -3.77 25.75
C ILE A 379 -3.13 -2.55 26.46
N ASN A 380 -3.25 -1.42 25.77
CA ASN A 380 -3.83 -0.19 26.31
C ASN A 380 -5.25 -0.43 26.85
N MET A 381 -6.11 -1.10 26.09
CA MET A 381 -7.48 -1.41 26.52
C MET A 381 -7.52 -2.22 27.82
N TYR A 382 -6.64 -3.21 27.95
CA TYR A 382 -6.51 -3.96 29.20
C TYR A 382 -6.00 -3.08 30.36
N LEU A 383 -4.99 -2.24 30.11
CA LEU A 383 -4.44 -1.34 31.12
C LEU A 383 -5.44 -0.29 31.60
N LEU A 384 -6.30 0.23 30.72
CA LEU A 384 -7.40 1.13 31.09
C LEU A 384 -8.39 0.46 32.05
N GLU A 385 -8.70 -0.82 31.84
CA GLU A 385 -9.56 -1.58 32.77
C GLU A 385 -8.87 -1.87 34.13
N LEU A 386 -7.54 -1.99 34.16
CA LEU A 386 -6.79 -2.05 35.41
C LEU A 386 -6.74 -0.70 36.13
N LEU A 387 -6.65 0.40 35.36
CA LEU A 387 -6.68 1.77 35.85
C LEU A 387 -8.04 2.07 36.52
N LEU A 388 -9.14 1.79 35.83
CA LEU A 388 -10.52 1.96 36.35
C LEU A 388 -10.79 1.15 37.62
N ALA A 389 -10.17 -0.03 37.71
CA ALA A 389 -10.24 -0.91 38.87
C ALA A 389 -9.32 -0.50 40.03
N GLY A 390 -8.52 0.56 39.87
CA GLY A 390 -7.59 1.04 40.89
C GLY A 390 -6.49 0.04 41.25
N ARG A 391 -6.14 -0.89 40.34
CA ARG A 391 -5.13 -1.92 40.61
C ARG A 391 -3.75 -1.30 40.85
N ARG A 392 -3.06 -1.78 41.88
CA ARG A 392 -1.71 -1.32 42.22
C ARG A 392 -0.76 -1.59 41.06
N GLY A 393 -0.02 -0.57 40.63
CA GLY A 393 0.93 -0.67 39.50
C GLY A 393 0.34 -0.38 38.12
N SER A 394 -0.97 -0.23 37.94
CA SER A 394 -1.55 0.13 36.62
C SER A 394 -0.99 1.44 36.08
N PHE A 395 -0.71 2.42 36.97
CA PHE A 395 -0.08 3.70 36.62
C PHE A 395 1.23 3.53 35.84
N ILE A 396 2.20 2.76 36.38
CA ILE A 396 3.51 2.62 35.73
C ILE A 396 3.41 1.89 34.40
N PHE A 397 2.56 0.85 34.31
CA PHE A 397 2.35 0.14 33.05
C PHE A 397 1.65 1.01 32.00
N CYS A 398 0.71 1.88 32.40
CA CYS A 398 0.13 2.87 31.50
C CYS A 398 1.19 3.83 30.97
N VAL A 399 2.02 4.41 31.84
CA VAL A 399 3.11 5.32 31.45
C VAL A 399 4.08 4.62 30.48
N LEU A 400 4.51 3.39 30.78
CA LEU A 400 5.41 2.62 29.91
C LEU A 400 4.75 2.29 28.56
N ASN A 401 3.47 1.90 28.54
CA ASN A 401 2.75 1.64 27.30
C ASN A 401 2.65 2.90 26.43
N TYR A 402 2.32 4.05 27.02
CA TYR A 402 2.28 5.33 26.29
C TYR A 402 3.67 5.79 25.83
N ALA A 403 4.72 5.55 26.62
CA ALA A 403 6.10 5.79 26.22
C ALA A 403 6.48 4.96 25.00
N LEU A 404 6.31 3.64 25.06
CA LEU A 404 6.60 2.74 23.94
C LEU A 404 5.77 3.08 22.71
N LEU A 405 4.49 3.39 22.89
CA LEU A 405 3.61 3.78 21.79
C LEU A 405 4.05 5.11 21.14
N SER A 406 4.47 6.10 21.93
CA SER A 406 4.97 7.39 21.43
C SER A 406 6.35 7.28 20.78
N MET A 407 7.22 6.40 21.30
CA MET A 407 8.50 6.04 20.68
C MET A 407 8.27 5.37 19.32
N PHE A 408 7.38 4.38 19.27
CA PHE A 408 7.01 3.65 18.07
C PHE A 408 6.31 4.54 17.03
N SER A 409 5.33 5.34 17.46
CA SER A 409 4.53 6.18 16.58
C SER A 409 3.76 7.26 17.35
N VAL A 410 4.21 8.51 17.24
CA VAL A 410 3.45 9.68 17.74
C VAL A 410 2.04 9.74 17.12
N TYR A 411 1.92 9.32 15.86
CA TYR A 411 0.63 9.23 15.15
C TYR A 411 -0.37 8.29 15.83
N PHE A 412 0.00 7.04 16.14
CA PHE A 412 -0.89 6.11 16.84
C PHE A 412 -1.03 6.45 18.34
N PHE A 413 0.00 7.03 18.96
CA PHE A 413 -0.08 7.57 20.32
C PHE A 413 -1.23 8.57 20.45
N SER A 414 -1.36 9.53 19.53
CA SER A 414 -2.45 10.50 19.54
C SER A 414 -3.82 9.83 19.36
N MET A 415 -3.96 8.89 18.41
CA MET A 415 -5.25 8.22 18.16
C MET A 415 -5.72 7.41 19.36
N ILE A 416 -4.82 6.59 19.91
CA ILE A 416 -5.12 5.72 21.03
C ILE A 416 -5.38 6.56 22.27
N GLY A 417 -4.58 7.60 22.54
CA GLY A 417 -4.79 8.51 23.67
C GLY A 417 -6.16 9.21 23.63
N ILE A 418 -6.57 9.72 22.47
CA ILE A 418 -7.90 10.33 22.30
C ILE A 418 -9.01 9.29 22.55
N PHE A 419 -8.88 8.08 21.99
CA PHE A 419 -9.87 7.04 22.24
C PHE A 419 -9.89 6.58 23.70
N SER A 420 -8.74 6.51 24.39
CA SER A 420 -8.68 6.16 25.81
C SER A 420 -9.52 7.11 26.66
N ALA A 421 -9.49 8.42 26.38
CA ALA A 421 -10.33 9.41 27.08
C ALA A 421 -11.82 9.17 26.82
N VAL A 422 -12.21 9.02 25.55
CA VAL A 422 -13.60 8.69 25.18
C VAL A 422 -14.07 7.40 25.84
N TYR A 423 -13.20 6.40 25.91
CA TYR A 423 -13.47 5.12 26.54
C TYR A 423 -13.69 5.25 28.06
N LEU A 424 -12.80 5.96 28.78
CA LEU A 424 -12.92 6.16 30.22
C LEU A 424 -14.19 6.94 30.59
N LEU A 425 -14.53 7.98 29.82
CA LEU A 425 -15.79 8.71 29.97
C LEU A 425 -17.00 7.77 29.80
N GLY A 426 -17.03 6.98 28.73
CA GLY A 426 -18.10 6.02 28.48
C GLY A 426 -18.23 4.97 29.59
N ARG A 427 -17.11 4.39 30.03
CA ARG A 427 -17.07 3.42 31.13
C ARG A 427 -17.54 4.02 32.45
N SER A 428 -17.15 5.26 32.73
CA SER A 428 -17.61 6.00 33.92
C SER A 428 -19.13 6.19 33.91
N ILE A 429 -19.73 6.50 32.75
CA ILE A 429 -21.19 6.66 32.64
C ILE A 429 -21.92 5.32 32.83
N ILE A 430 -21.39 4.22 32.28
CA ILE A 430 -21.96 2.88 32.43
C ILE A 430 -21.93 2.41 33.89
N SER A 431 -20.81 2.64 34.59
CA SER A 431 -20.61 2.21 35.98
C SER A 431 -21.34 3.07 37.04
N GLY A 432 -22.17 4.03 36.61
CA GLY A 432 -22.80 5.01 37.49
C GLY A 432 -21.91 6.25 37.63
N PHE A 433 -22.16 7.25 36.77
CA PHE A 433 -21.33 8.44 36.62
C PHE A 433 -21.10 9.19 37.95
N ARG A 434 -19.82 9.42 38.27
CA ARG A 434 -19.39 10.27 39.39
C ARG A 434 -18.37 11.27 38.87
N TRP A 435 -18.75 12.53 38.73
CA TRP A 435 -17.93 13.53 38.06
C TRP A 435 -16.52 13.66 38.65
N LYS A 436 -16.38 13.63 39.99
CA LYS A 436 -15.05 13.72 40.65
C LYS A 436 -14.15 12.55 40.31
N LYS A 437 -14.69 11.33 40.26
CA LYS A 437 -13.93 10.13 39.91
C LYS A 437 -13.56 10.17 38.42
N CYS A 438 -14.53 10.44 37.56
CA CYS A 438 -14.31 10.57 36.12
C CYS A 438 -13.22 11.61 35.82
N LEU A 439 -13.29 12.80 36.41
CA LEU A 439 -12.28 13.84 36.26
C LEU A 439 -10.89 13.36 36.74
N MET A 440 -10.82 12.62 37.84
CA MET A 440 -9.55 12.08 38.35
C MET A 440 -8.97 11.03 37.40
N ASP A 441 -9.80 10.14 36.87
CA ASP A 441 -9.39 9.10 35.92
C ASP A 441 -8.89 9.73 34.60
N GLU A 442 -9.55 10.78 34.11
CA GLU A 442 -9.12 11.56 32.93
C GLU A 442 -7.81 12.34 33.18
N LEU A 443 -7.67 13.00 34.34
CA LEU A 443 -6.43 13.68 34.70
C LEU A 443 -5.27 12.68 34.86
N GLN A 444 -5.55 11.50 35.40
CA GLN A 444 -4.56 10.43 35.50
C GLN A 444 -4.18 9.89 34.11
N LEU A 445 -5.14 9.75 33.19
CA LEU A 445 -4.85 9.39 31.80
C LEU A 445 -3.97 10.45 31.12
N LEU A 446 -4.31 11.73 31.26
CA LEU A 446 -3.52 12.85 30.73
C LEU A 446 -2.10 12.82 31.29
N LEU A 447 -1.95 12.64 32.61
CA LEU A 447 -0.65 12.51 33.27
C LEU A 447 0.15 11.31 32.74
N ASN A 448 -0.49 10.15 32.59
CA ASN A 448 0.16 8.96 32.02
C ASN A 448 0.66 9.20 30.59
N GLY A 449 -0.17 9.86 29.77
CA GLY A 449 0.19 10.22 28.40
C GLY A 449 1.33 11.23 28.33
N LEU A 450 1.31 12.28 29.17
CA LEU A 450 2.37 13.28 29.26
C LEU A 450 3.70 12.67 29.73
N LEU A 451 3.69 11.90 30.80
CA LEU A 451 4.88 11.21 31.30
C LEU A 451 5.43 10.20 30.28
N GLY A 452 4.52 9.46 29.61
CA GLY A 452 4.89 8.56 28.52
C GLY A 452 5.57 9.31 27.37
N PHE A 453 5.02 10.44 26.94
CA PHE A 453 5.61 11.27 25.91
C PHE A 453 6.95 11.89 26.34
N MET A 454 7.08 12.34 27.60
CA MET A 454 8.34 12.84 28.13
C MET A 454 9.42 11.76 28.08
N LEU A 455 9.11 10.55 28.56
CA LEU A 455 10.01 9.38 28.49
C LEU A 455 10.46 9.05 27.06
N SER A 456 9.63 9.32 26.05
CA SER A 456 9.95 9.10 24.64
C SER A 456 10.51 10.34 23.92
N ALA A 457 10.64 11.49 24.59
CA ALA A 457 10.89 12.78 23.96
C ALA A 457 12.18 12.82 23.12
N TRP A 458 13.22 12.06 23.50
CA TRP A 458 14.46 11.93 22.74
C TRP A 458 14.27 11.43 21.29
N ILE A 459 13.18 10.71 21.00
CA ILE A 459 12.78 10.28 19.66
C ILE A 459 11.56 11.01 19.13
N SER A 460 10.55 11.23 19.98
CA SER A 460 9.28 11.84 19.58
C SER A 460 9.43 13.32 19.18
N LEU A 461 10.30 14.09 19.85
CA LEU A 461 10.50 15.51 19.49
C LEU A 461 11.22 15.70 18.16
N PRO A 462 12.37 15.04 17.88
CA PRO A 462 12.95 15.11 16.54
C PRO A 462 12.00 14.62 15.45
N TRP A 463 11.23 13.56 15.73
CA TRP A 463 10.25 13.05 14.78
C TRP A 463 9.15 14.07 14.45
N LEU A 464 8.61 14.75 15.47
CA LEU A 464 7.61 15.80 15.29
C LEU A 464 8.16 16.96 14.45
N PHE A 465 9.40 17.37 14.71
CA PHE A 465 10.08 18.39 13.91
C PHE A 465 10.19 17.97 12.44
N LEU A 466 10.63 16.74 12.17
CA LEU A 466 10.70 16.19 10.80
C LEU A 466 9.33 16.13 10.13
N PHE A 467 8.26 15.83 10.88
CA PHE A 467 6.90 15.84 10.35
C PHE A 467 6.48 17.23 9.87
N TRP A 468 6.75 18.29 10.67
CA TRP A 468 6.45 19.66 10.27
C TRP A 468 7.29 20.15 9.08
N GLY A 469 8.55 19.74 8.98
CA GLY A 469 9.44 20.06 7.85
C GLY A 469 9.24 19.21 6.58
N SER A 470 8.31 18.26 6.60
CA SER A 470 8.03 17.38 5.46
C SER A 470 7.01 17.98 4.50
N GLY A 471 7.03 17.59 3.22
CA GLY A 471 6.00 18.00 2.23
C GLY A 471 4.57 17.53 2.55
N ARG A 472 4.35 16.87 3.69
CA ARG A 472 3.03 16.42 4.16
C ARG A 472 2.34 17.38 5.13
N SER A 473 3.07 18.29 5.78
CA SER A 473 2.48 19.25 6.72
C SER A 473 1.55 20.23 5.98
N ASP A 474 2.00 20.75 4.83
CA ASP A 474 1.22 21.68 3.99
C ASP A 474 0.07 20.99 3.24
N ALA A 475 0.27 19.74 2.79
CA ALA A 475 -0.81 18.94 2.19
C ALA A 475 -1.94 18.60 3.19
N GLY A 476 -1.66 18.73 4.49
CA GLY A 476 -2.54 18.45 5.61
C GLY A 476 -3.29 19.67 6.17
N SER A 477 -3.13 20.88 5.60
CA SER A 477 -3.87 22.08 6.02
C SER A 477 -5.35 21.98 5.62
N ARG A 478 -6.06 21.01 6.19
CA ARG A 478 -7.51 20.88 6.10
C ARG A 478 -8.10 21.97 7.00
N THR A 479 -8.60 23.03 6.38
CA THR A 479 -9.26 24.16 7.04
C THR A 479 -10.38 23.65 7.97
N LEU A 480 -10.69 24.37 9.05
CA LEU A 480 -11.82 24.07 9.93
C LEU A 480 -13.14 23.85 9.17
N ALA A 481 -13.29 24.45 7.98
CA ALA A 481 -14.42 24.24 7.08
C ALA A 481 -14.61 22.77 6.65
N ASN A 482 -13.53 21.99 6.54
CA ASN A 482 -13.58 20.56 6.21
C ASN A 482 -14.07 19.69 7.39
N LEU A 483 -14.24 20.25 8.59
CA LEU A 483 -14.89 19.53 9.71
C LEU A 483 -16.39 19.32 9.45
N PHE A 484 -16.99 20.19 8.64
CA PHE A 484 -18.42 20.21 8.36
C PHE A 484 -18.76 19.75 6.94
N SER A 485 -17.77 19.34 6.13
CA SER A 485 -18.03 18.84 4.78
C SER A 485 -18.67 17.45 4.84
N ILE A 486 -19.88 17.37 4.31
CA ILE A 486 -20.64 16.11 4.23
C ILE A 486 -19.92 15.20 3.23
N SER A 487 -19.68 13.95 3.60
CA SER A 487 -19.16 12.97 2.62
C SER A 487 -20.10 12.76 1.45
N SER A 488 -19.53 12.25 0.37
CA SER A 488 -20.33 11.78 -0.74
C SER A 488 -21.31 10.69 -0.29
N PHE A 489 -22.49 10.67 -0.92
CA PHE A 489 -23.46 9.60 -0.71
C PHE A 489 -22.85 8.21 -1.01
N GLU A 490 -21.91 8.15 -1.96
CA GLU A 490 -21.14 6.94 -2.29
C GLU A 490 -20.34 6.42 -1.08
N ASP A 491 -19.65 7.29 -0.33
CA ASP A 491 -18.89 6.89 0.87
C ASP A 491 -19.78 6.28 1.95
N ILE A 492 -21.00 6.80 2.12
CA ILE A 492 -22.00 6.27 3.07
C ILE A 492 -22.43 4.86 2.65
N LEU A 493 -22.63 4.63 1.35
CA LEU A 493 -22.99 3.31 0.85
C LEU A 493 -21.83 2.31 0.98
N ILE A 494 -20.59 2.75 0.68
CA ILE A 494 -19.39 1.92 0.91
C ILE A 494 -19.28 1.54 2.38
N PHE A 495 -19.52 2.50 3.28
CA PHE A 495 -19.55 2.27 4.72
C PHE A 495 -20.52 1.16 5.12
N LEU A 496 -21.77 1.20 4.62
CA LEU A 496 -22.77 0.16 4.89
C LEU A 496 -22.34 -1.22 4.40
N GLY A 497 -21.78 -1.33 3.19
CA GLY A 497 -21.27 -2.59 2.67
C GLY A 497 -20.10 -3.14 3.49
N ARG A 498 -19.21 -2.27 3.97
CA ARG A 498 -18.04 -2.63 4.77
C ARG A 498 -18.36 -3.06 6.20
N ILE A 499 -19.55 -2.77 6.73
CA ILE A 499 -20.05 -3.36 7.98
C ILE A 499 -20.39 -4.85 7.78
N VAL A 500 -21.00 -5.19 6.64
CA VAL A 500 -21.39 -6.58 6.31
C VAL A 500 -20.17 -7.44 6.02
N SER A 501 -19.26 -6.97 5.17
CA SER A 501 -18.00 -7.67 4.89
C SER A 501 -16.97 -6.72 4.31
N ASN A 502 -15.70 -6.97 4.66
CA ASN A 502 -14.58 -6.30 4.01
C ASN A 502 -14.55 -6.56 2.50
N ASN A 503 -15.08 -7.71 2.05
CA ASN A 503 -15.04 -8.12 0.65
C ASN A 503 -16.38 -7.91 -0.07
N TYR A 504 -17.30 -7.12 0.52
CA TYR A 504 -18.61 -6.87 -0.08
C TYR A 504 -18.47 -6.37 -1.52
N PHE A 505 -17.61 -5.38 -1.76
CA PHE A 505 -17.37 -4.85 -3.10
C PHE A 505 -16.22 -5.57 -3.84
N GLY A 506 -15.83 -6.77 -3.41
CA GLY A 506 -14.71 -7.52 -3.98
C GLY A 506 -13.35 -7.10 -3.45
N VAL A 507 -12.30 -7.60 -4.11
CA VAL A 507 -10.87 -7.37 -3.79
C VAL A 507 -10.18 -6.84 -5.06
N LEU A 508 -9.04 -6.16 -4.94
CA LEU A 508 -8.25 -5.63 -6.07
C LEU A 508 -9.00 -4.56 -6.90
N SER A 509 -8.84 -4.58 -8.23
CA SER A 509 -9.47 -3.66 -9.20
C SER A 509 -10.99 -3.77 -9.30
N HIS A 510 -11.62 -4.66 -8.51
CA HIS A 510 -13.07 -4.81 -8.42
C HIS A 510 -13.69 -3.92 -7.34
N PHE A 511 -12.87 -3.33 -6.46
CA PHE A 511 -13.34 -2.58 -5.30
C PHE A 511 -13.83 -1.16 -5.64
N VAL A 512 -15.06 -1.00 -6.13
CA VAL A 512 -15.73 0.30 -6.41
C VAL A 512 -14.78 1.29 -7.13
N ARG A 513 -15.02 2.61 -7.10
CA ARG A 513 -14.14 3.64 -7.69
C ARG A 513 -12.93 3.99 -6.82
N HIS A 514 -12.71 3.25 -5.74
CA HIS A 514 -11.73 3.57 -4.70
C HIS A 514 -10.67 2.48 -4.55
N ASN A 515 -9.57 2.80 -3.88
CA ASN A 515 -8.58 1.81 -3.49
C ASN A 515 -9.09 1.01 -2.27
N TYR A 516 -8.81 -0.31 -2.23
CA TYR A 516 -9.19 -1.23 -1.16
C TYR A 516 -8.75 -0.79 0.26
N TYR A 517 -7.69 0.02 0.38
CA TYR A 517 -7.24 0.63 1.65
C TYR A 517 -7.74 2.08 1.86
N GLU A 518 -8.23 2.74 0.82
CA GLU A 518 -8.66 4.15 0.88
C GLU A 518 -10.14 4.30 1.21
N THR A 519 -10.68 3.36 1.98
CA THR A 519 -12.06 3.36 2.48
C THR A 519 -12.11 2.79 3.89
N THR A 520 -13.27 2.89 4.54
CA THR A 520 -13.45 2.39 5.90
C THR A 520 -13.38 0.86 5.97
N VAL A 521 -12.79 0.33 7.05
CA VAL A 521 -12.70 -1.11 7.33
C VAL A 521 -13.43 -1.39 8.65
N LEU A 522 -14.62 -1.98 8.57
CA LEU A 522 -15.59 -1.98 9.68
C LEU A 522 -16.09 -3.37 10.10
N ALA A 523 -15.96 -4.34 9.20
CA ALA A 523 -16.47 -5.68 9.42
C ALA A 523 -15.77 -6.37 10.61
N SER A 524 -16.57 -6.75 11.61
CA SER A 524 -16.14 -7.53 12.79
C SER A 524 -16.85 -8.89 12.83
N SER A 525 -18.18 -8.89 12.86
CA SER A 525 -19.05 -10.05 12.61
C SER A 525 -20.48 -9.59 12.34
N LEU A 526 -21.25 -10.39 11.60
CA LEU A 526 -22.68 -10.25 11.38
C LEU A 526 -23.50 -10.25 12.68
N LEU A 527 -22.95 -10.78 13.79
CA LEU A 527 -23.55 -10.67 15.12
C LEU A 527 -23.80 -9.22 15.56
N ILE A 528 -23.13 -8.24 14.95
CA ILE A 528 -23.39 -6.82 15.20
C ILE A 528 -24.84 -6.44 14.91
N PHE A 529 -25.47 -7.04 13.89
CA PHE A 529 -26.86 -6.74 13.53
C PHE A 529 -27.84 -7.23 14.61
N TRP A 530 -27.56 -8.38 15.22
CA TRP A 530 -28.32 -8.88 16.38
C TRP A 530 -28.06 -8.05 17.62
N ALA A 531 -26.81 -7.65 17.87
CA ALA A 531 -26.47 -6.82 19.01
C ALA A 531 -27.18 -5.45 18.93
N VAL A 532 -27.11 -4.77 17.78
CA VAL A 532 -27.82 -3.50 17.56
C VAL A 532 -29.33 -3.70 17.70
N SER A 533 -29.90 -4.73 17.08
CA SER A 533 -31.34 -5.02 17.18
C SER A 533 -31.77 -5.31 18.62
N TYR A 534 -30.96 -6.03 19.40
CA TYR A 534 -31.23 -6.30 20.82
C TYR A 534 -31.36 -4.99 21.61
N TYR A 535 -30.40 -4.09 21.47
CA TYR A 535 -30.40 -2.82 22.21
C TYR A 535 -31.51 -1.85 21.78
N LEU A 536 -32.07 -1.99 20.57
CA LEU A 536 -33.25 -1.23 20.14
C LEU A 536 -34.55 -1.67 20.85
N PHE A 537 -34.71 -2.96 21.16
CA PHE A 537 -35.96 -3.52 21.71
C PHE A 537 -35.92 -3.88 23.18
N CYS A 538 -34.73 -4.01 23.77
CA CYS A 538 -34.62 -4.23 25.20
C CYS A 538 -35.04 -2.98 25.98
N ARG A 539 -35.82 -3.17 27.05
CA ARG A 539 -36.13 -2.10 28.03
C ARG A 539 -34.89 -1.81 28.86
N THR A 540 -33.92 -1.15 28.24
CA THR A 540 -32.64 -0.82 28.87
C THR A 540 -32.56 0.66 29.25
N LYS A 541 -31.82 0.95 30.32
CA LYS A 541 -31.50 2.33 30.76
C LYS A 541 -30.85 3.11 29.60
N TRP A 542 -31.09 4.42 29.53
CA TRP A 542 -30.54 5.33 28.50
C TRP A 542 -29.02 5.23 28.27
N GLN A 543 -28.27 4.69 29.24
CA GLN A 543 -26.84 4.39 29.18
C GLN A 543 -26.44 3.47 28.00
N TYR A 544 -27.35 2.65 27.47
CA TYR A 544 -27.08 1.79 26.29
C TYR A 544 -27.35 2.50 24.97
N TRP A 545 -28.29 3.45 24.96
CA TRP A 545 -28.40 4.44 23.90
C TRP A 545 -27.18 5.36 23.84
N LEU A 546 -26.47 5.54 24.97
CA LEU A 546 -25.16 6.17 24.98
C LEU A 546 -24.06 5.26 24.41
N ILE A 547 -24.04 3.94 24.63
CA ILE A 547 -23.11 3.02 23.93
C ILE A 547 -23.41 3.00 22.43
N ALA A 548 -24.68 2.88 22.04
CA ALA A 548 -25.12 3.01 20.66
C ALA A 548 -24.80 4.41 20.10
N GLY A 549 -24.87 5.46 20.92
CA GLY A 549 -24.48 6.85 20.63
C GLY A 549 -22.97 7.05 20.51
N MET A 550 -22.16 6.34 21.29
CA MET A 550 -20.69 6.29 21.20
C MET A 550 -20.22 5.46 20.01
N MET A 551 -21.05 4.51 19.54
CA MET A 551 -20.87 3.83 18.26
C MET A 551 -21.42 4.66 17.09
N ALA A 552 -22.45 5.49 17.31
CA ALA A 552 -23.10 6.34 16.31
C ALA A 552 -22.45 7.72 16.12
N LEU A 553 -21.70 8.21 17.11
CA LEU A 553 -20.84 9.38 16.99
C LEU A 553 -19.75 9.13 15.93
N PRO A 554 -19.19 7.92 15.84
CA PRO A 554 -18.56 7.41 14.64
C PRO A 554 -19.53 7.07 13.50
N LEU A 555 -20.78 6.65 13.63
CA LEU A 555 -21.66 6.58 12.43
C LEU A 555 -21.84 7.94 11.70
N ALA A 556 -21.49 9.08 12.32
CA ALA A 556 -21.26 10.37 11.65
C ALA A 556 -19.91 10.45 10.87
N ILE A 557 -19.17 9.33 10.76
CA ILE A 557 -17.85 9.08 10.13
C ILE A 557 -17.68 9.68 8.75
N PRO A 558 -18.69 9.78 7.89
CA PRO A 558 -18.45 10.43 6.62
C PRO A 558 -18.00 11.91 6.84
N LEU A 559 -18.42 12.57 7.92
CA LEU A 559 -17.82 13.87 8.33
C LEU A 559 -16.46 13.68 9.02
N PHE A 560 -16.30 12.65 9.85
CA PHE A 560 -15.09 12.41 10.67
C PHE A 560 -13.86 11.90 9.87
N CYS A 561 -14.05 11.01 8.89
CA CYS A 561 -13.00 10.44 8.02
C CYS A 561 -12.48 11.40 6.95
N GLN A 562 -13.20 12.51 6.70
CA GLN A 562 -12.67 13.60 5.88
C GLN A 562 -11.66 14.46 6.67
N ILE A 563 -11.73 14.46 8.00
CA ILE A 563 -10.75 15.11 8.88
C ILE A 563 -9.63 14.12 9.23
N PHE A 564 -10.01 12.91 9.65
CA PHE A 564 -9.14 11.87 10.15
C PHE A 564 -8.95 10.75 9.12
N SER A 565 -7.76 10.18 8.98
CA SER A 565 -7.53 9.06 8.05
C SER A 565 -8.46 7.87 8.34
N TYR A 566 -8.87 7.11 7.31
CA TYR A 566 -9.66 5.85 7.45
C TYR A 566 -9.05 4.82 8.42
N ARG A 567 -7.78 5.01 8.79
CA ARG A 567 -7.07 4.22 9.81
C ARG A 567 -7.72 4.26 11.20
N TRP A 568 -8.53 5.26 11.55
CA TRP A 568 -9.22 5.31 12.85
C TRP A 568 -10.28 4.21 13.06
N THR A 569 -10.63 3.50 11.99
CA THR A 569 -11.71 2.50 12.01
C THR A 569 -11.45 1.31 12.95
N PHE A 570 -10.21 1.05 13.39
CA PHE A 570 -9.92 -0.01 14.38
C PHE A 570 -10.68 0.19 15.70
N VAL A 571 -10.88 1.45 16.11
CA VAL A 571 -11.62 1.81 17.32
C VAL A 571 -13.06 1.29 17.27
N LEU A 572 -13.65 1.32 16.08
CA LEU A 572 -15.04 0.97 15.82
C LEU A 572 -15.21 -0.52 15.77
N VAL A 573 -14.27 -1.18 15.09
CA VAL A 573 -14.19 -2.63 15.05
C VAL A 573 -14.05 -3.17 16.47
N PHE A 574 -13.15 -2.61 17.29
CA PHE A 574 -13.02 -3.01 18.70
C PHE A 574 -14.31 -2.78 19.50
N SER A 575 -14.90 -1.58 19.36
CA SER A 575 -16.15 -1.24 20.05
C SER A 575 -17.29 -2.18 19.64
N ALA A 576 -17.38 -2.55 18.36
CA ALA A 576 -18.35 -3.52 17.84
C ALA A 576 -18.18 -4.89 18.50
N VAL A 577 -16.95 -5.38 18.66
CA VAL A 577 -16.68 -6.64 19.37
C VAL A 577 -17.10 -6.55 20.84
N VAL A 578 -16.80 -5.45 21.54
CA VAL A 578 -17.23 -5.25 22.94
C VAL A 578 -18.76 -5.28 23.06
N VAL A 579 -19.46 -4.65 22.11
CA VAL A 579 -20.94 -4.63 22.08
C VAL A 579 -21.51 -6.00 21.77
N ILE A 580 -20.92 -6.77 20.85
CA ILE A 580 -21.33 -8.15 20.58
C ILE A 580 -21.21 -9.02 21.84
N VAL A 581 -20.07 -8.97 22.54
CA VAL A 581 -19.86 -9.75 23.76
C VAL A 581 -20.82 -9.32 24.88
N SER A 582 -21.03 -8.01 25.04
CA SER A 582 -21.97 -7.45 26.03
C SER A 582 -23.41 -7.84 25.74
N PHE A 583 -23.80 -7.87 24.47
CA PHE A 583 -25.10 -8.35 24.00
C PHE A 583 -25.28 -9.82 24.36
N LEU A 584 -24.35 -10.69 23.98
CA LEU A 584 -24.47 -12.13 24.20
C LEU A 584 -24.53 -12.48 25.69
N GLU A 585 -23.76 -11.81 26.56
CA GLU A 585 -23.80 -12.02 28.01
C GLU A 585 -25.19 -11.72 28.60
N ARG A 586 -25.87 -10.69 28.10
CA ARG A 586 -27.19 -10.26 28.60
C ARG A 586 -28.36 -10.99 28.00
N TYR A 587 -28.27 -11.31 26.72
CA TYR A 587 -29.28 -12.10 26.02
C TYR A 587 -29.56 -13.43 26.74
N LEU A 588 -28.54 -13.97 27.43
CA LEU A 588 -28.64 -15.18 28.24
C LEU A 588 -29.32 -14.99 29.61
N LYS A 589 -29.46 -13.74 30.08
CA LYS A 589 -29.99 -13.38 31.41
C LYS A 589 -31.39 -12.77 31.32
N GLU A 590 -31.69 -12.02 30.26
CA GLU A 590 -32.92 -11.23 30.15
C GLU A 590 -33.96 -11.89 29.22
N PRO A 591 -35.26 -11.88 29.57
CA PRO A 591 -36.32 -12.24 28.65
C PRO A 591 -36.54 -11.09 27.65
N VAL A 592 -36.30 -11.36 26.37
CA VAL A 592 -36.41 -10.38 25.27
C VAL A 592 -37.45 -10.83 24.25
N ALA A 593 -38.02 -9.86 23.53
CA ALA A 593 -38.85 -10.09 22.36
C ALA A 593 -38.01 -10.61 21.18
N ASP A 594 -37.56 -11.86 21.27
CA ASP A 594 -36.69 -12.54 20.30
C ASP A 594 -37.17 -12.34 18.85
N ARG A 595 -38.50 -12.37 18.65
CA ARG A 595 -39.14 -12.15 17.35
C ARG A 595 -38.85 -10.77 16.77
N GLN A 596 -38.96 -9.70 17.56
CA GLN A 596 -38.72 -8.32 17.08
C GLN A 596 -37.25 -8.12 16.75
N MET A 597 -36.35 -8.60 17.62
CA MET A 597 -34.91 -8.55 17.40
C MET A 597 -34.51 -9.26 16.11
N ASN A 598 -34.97 -10.50 15.90
CA ASN A 598 -34.65 -11.29 14.70
C ASN A 598 -35.18 -10.65 13.43
N VAL A 599 -36.42 -10.13 13.45
CA VAL A 599 -37.00 -9.42 12.30
C VAL A 599 -36.15 -8.22 11.91
N PHE A 600 -35.76 -7.39 12.88
CA PHE A 600 -34.96 -6.20 12.59
C PHE A 600 -33.56 -6.53 12.08
N ALA A 601 -32.89 -7.53 12.68
CA ALA A 601 -31.57 -7.97 12.23
C ALA A 601 -31.61 -8.44 10.76
N VAL A 602 -32.59 -9.26 10.40
CA VAL A 602 -32.79 -9.75 9.03
C VAL A 602 -33.19 -8.63 8.07
N MET A 603 -34.03 -7.70 8.51
CA MET A 603 -34.39 -6.53 7.71
C MET A 603 -33.15 -5.71 7.33
N PHE A 604 -32.22 -5.45 8.27
CA PHE A 604 -30.96 -4.77 7.94
C PHE A 604 -30.11 -5.55 6.94
N LEU A 605 -30.00 -6.86 7.13
CA LEU A 605 -29.23 -7.76 6.27
C LEU A 605 -29.81 -7.90 4.86
N ILE A 606 -31.11 -7.66 4.66
CA ILE A 606 -31.75 -7.62 3.33
C ILE A 606 -31.71 -6.20 2.76
N PHE A 607 -31.98 -5.19 3.58
CA PHE A 607 -32.04 -3.79 3.18
C PHE A 607 -30.69 -3.31 2.64
N ILE A 608 -29.59 -3.60 3.34
CA ILE A 608 -28.26 -3.16 2.92
C ILE A 608 -27.94 -3.69 1.49
N PRO A 609 -28.01 -5.00 1.20
CA PRO A 609 -27.78 -5.48 -0.15
C PRO A 609 -28.72 -4.91 -1.21
N VAL A 610 -30.00 -4.73 -0.90
CA VAL A 610 -30.99 -4.17 -1.85
C VAL A 610 -30.62 -2.74 -2.22
N VAL A 611 -30.29 -1.89 -1.23
CA VAL A 611 -29.86 -0.50 -1.46
C VAL A 611 -28.54 -0.45 -2.23
N LEU A 612 -27.57 -1.27 -1.85
CA LEU A 612 -26.26 -1.31 -2.52
C LEU A 612 -26.36 -1.82 -3.94
N TYR A 613 -27.20 -2.83 -4.20
CA TYR A 613 -27.48 -3.31 -5.55
C TYR A 613 -28.20 -2.26 -6.38
N ALA A 614 -29.20 -1.57 -5.81
CA ALA A 614 -29.91 -0.51 -6.51
C ALA A 614 -28.98 0.64 -6.95
N TYR A 615 -27.94 0.95 -6.17
CA TYR A 615 -26.99 2.02 -6.48
C TYR A 615 -25.82 1.56 -7.36
N PHE A 616 -25.09 0.52 -6.94
CA PHE A 616 -23.88 0.07 -7.63
C PHE A 616 -24.16 -0.92 -8.76
N SER A 617 -25.36 -1.51 -8.82
CA SER A 617 -25.69 -2.63 -9.72
C SER A 617 -24.75 -3.84 -9.59
N VAL A 618 -24.07 -3.96 -8.43
CA VAL A 618 -23.14 -5.06 -8.13
C VAL A 618 -23.75 -5.98 -7.08
N LEU A 619 -23.88 -7.26 -7.42
CA LEU A 619 -24.26 -8.31 -6.48
C LEU A 619 -23.00 -9.01 -5.96
N SER A 620 -22.75 -8.91 -4.65
CA SER A 620 -21.55 -9.49 -4.05
C SER A 620 -21.65 -11.02 -3.94
N SER A 621 -20.59 -11.73 -4.31
CA SER A 621 -20.47 -13.17 -4.07
C SER A 621 -20.50 -13.54 -2.58
N VAL A 622 -20.21 -12.57 -1.71
CA VAL A 622 -20.24 -12.74 -0.25
C VAL A 622 -21.69 -12.83 0.29
N LEU A 623 -22.70 -12.38 -0.47
CA LEU A 623 -24.09 -12.39 -0.02
C LEU A 623 -24.64 -13.78 0.29
N PHE A 624 -24.19 -14.81 -0.43
CA PHE A 624 -24.58 -16.19 -0.14
C PHE A 624 -24.10 -16.61 1.25
N SER A 625 -22.81 -16.41 1.53
CA SER A 625 -22.23 -16.68 2.85
C SER A 625 -22.94 -15.89 3.95
N VAL A 626 -23.25 -14.62 3.70
CA VAL A 626 -23.99 -13.77 4.64
C VAL A 626 -25.40 -14.32 4.88
N ALA A 627 -26.12 -14.75 3.85
CA ALA A 627 -27.47 -15.29 3.99
C ALA A 627 -27.47 -16.60 4.78
N VAL A 628 -26.54 -17.52 4.47
CA VAL A 628 -26.39 -18.80 5.19
C VAL A 628 -26.05 -18.57 6.66
N LEU A 629 -25.03 -17.76 6.96
CA LEU A 629 -24.62 -17.46 8.33
C LEU A 629 -25.74 -16.75 9.11
N SER A 630 -26.42 -15.81 8.46
CA SER A 630 -27.60 -15.14 9.04
C SER A 630 -28.72 -16.13 9.35
N GLY A 631 -28.96 -17.13 8.48
CA GLY A 631 -29.88 -18.23 8.73
C GLY A 631 -29.51 -19.03 9.99
N VAL A 632 -28.22 -19.33 10.19
CA VAL A 632 -27.74 -20.02 11.39
C VAL A 632 -27.92 -19.16 12.64
N TYR A 633 -27.60 -17.86 12.57
CA TYR A 633 -27.84 -16.94 13.68
C TYR A 633 -29.34 -16.79 14.00
N LEU A 634 -30.20 -16.73 12.99
CA LEU A 634 -31.65 -16.75 13.19
C LEU A 634 -32.11 -18.00 13.96
N LEU A 635 -31.62 -19.18 13.57
CA LEU A 635 -31.95 -20.43 14.25
C LEU A 635 -31.50 -20.40 15.72
N PHE A 636 -30.31 -19.84 15.98
CA PHE A 636 -29.81 -19.66 17.34
C PHE A 636 -30.73 -18.75 18.18
N PHE A 637 -31.08 -17.58 17.66
CA PHE A 637 -31.84 -16.56 18.39
C PHE A 637 -33.36 -16.77 18.34
N SER A 638 -33.85 -17.82 17.67
CA SER A 638 -35.29 -18.17 17.65
C SER A 638 -35.74 -19.05 18.82
N ARG A 639 -34.84 -19.31 19.80
CA ARG A 639 -35.08 -20.10 21.02
C ARG A 639 -35.82 -21.43 20.76
N PRO A 640 -35.14 -22.47 20.24
CA PRO A 640 -35.75 -23.79 20.09
C PRO A 640 -36.40 -24.26 21.42
N SER A 641 -37.62 -24.82 21.33
CA SER A 641 -38.50 -25.07 22.49
C SER A 641 -37.95 -26.11 23.47
N GLY A 642 -36.95 -26.91 23.08
CA GLY A 642 -36.32 -27.92 23.95
C GLY A 642 -35.20 -27.37 24.83
N SER A 643 -35.31 -27.55 26.16
CA SER A 643 -34.28 -27.20 27.17
C SER A 643 -32.90 -27.83 26.94
N ARG A 644 -32.83 -28.91 26.11
CA ARG A 644 -31.62 -29.67 25.83
C ARG A 644 -30.79 -29.10 24.67
N ILE A 645 -31.41 -28.48 23.66
CA ILE A 645 -30.71 -27.85 22.53
C ILE A 645 -29.96 -26.58 22.99
N ARG A 646 -30.54 -25.88 23.98
CA ARG A 646 -29.93 -24.68 24.59
C ARG A 646 -28.57 -24.93 25.24
N ARG A 647 -28.23 -26.18 25.60
CA ARG A 647 -26.93 -26.53 26.18
C ARG A 647 -25.80 -26.62 25.15
N PHE A 648 -26.09 -26.97 23.90
CA PHE A 648 -25.11 -27.05 22.80
C PHE A 648 -24.96 -25.73 22.02
N LEU A 649 -25.85 -24.79 22.30
CA LEU A 649 -25.98 -23.52 21.63
C LEU A 649 -24.67 -22.67 21.64
N PRO A 650 -23.89 -22.62 22.74
CA PRO A 650 -22.58 -21.94 22.75
C PRO A 650 -21.55 -22.54 21.77
N LEU A 651 -21.45 -23.89 21.71
CA LEU A 651 -20.51 -24.58 20.81
C LEU A 651 -20.87 -24.35 19.35
N LEU A 652 -22.17 -24.38 19.02
CA LEU A 652 -22.65 -24.05 17.69
C LEU A 652 -22.28 -22.62 17.30
N LEU A 653 -22.47 -21.66 18.21
CA LEU A 653 -22.13 -20.26 17.94
C LEU A 653 -20.63 -20.05 17.75
N MET A 654 -19.80 -20.70 18.57
CA MET A 654 -18.34 -20.67 18.40
C MET A 654 -17.94 -21.23 17.03
N ALA A 655 -18.53 -22.35 16.61
CA ALA A 655 -18.28 -22.93 15.30
C ALA A 655 -18.73 -22.00 14.16
N THR A 656 -19.92 -21.39 14.27
CA THR A 656 -20.42 -20.41 13.29
C THR A 656 -19.50 -19.20 13.18
N VAL A 657 -19.03 -18.66 14.31
CA VAL A 657 -18.08 -17.53 14.33
C VAL A 657 -16.75 -17.93 13.68
N ALA A 658 -16.22 -19.13 13.94
CA ALA A 658 -15.00 -19.60 13.29
C ALA A 658 -15.16 -19.73 11.77
N VAL A 659 -16.29 -20.28 11.30
CA VAL A 659 -16.61 -20.38 9.87
C VAL A 659 -16.80 -19.00 9.25
N GLU A 660 -17.49 -18.10 9.93
CA GLU A 660 -17.68 -16.71 9.49
C GLU A 660 -16.32 -16.02 9.32
N LEU A 661 -15.45 -16.07 10.33
CA LEU A 661 -14.12 -15.47 10.26
C LEU A 661 -13.32 -15.99 9.05
N PHE A 662 -13.42 -17.29 8.76
CA PHE A 662 -12.79 -17.86 7.56
C PHE A 662 -13.39 -17.30 6.27
N LEU A 663 -14.71 -17.37 6.11
CA LEU A 663 -15.40 -16.92 4.89
C LEU A 663 -15.18 -15.43 4.63
N MET A 664 -15.14 -14.61 5.68
CA MET A 664 -14.92 -13.17 5.57
C MET A 664 -13.49 -12.82 5.15
N HIS A 665 -12.48 -13.53 5.66
CA HIS A 665 -11.08 -13.11 5.53
C HIS A 665 -10.29 -13.88 4.47
N ASN A 666 -10.74 -15.06 4.05
CA ASN A 666 -10.02 -15.87 3.07
C ASN A 666 -9.75 -15.11 1.76
N SER A 667 -10.72 -14.32 1.27
CA SER A 667 -10.53 -13.47 0.08
C SER A 667 -9.55 -12.32 0.31
N THR A 668 -9.58 -11.69 1.48
CA THR A 668 -8.67 -10.59 1.84
C THR A 668 -7.20 -11.03 1.88
N ILE A 669 -6.97 -12.31 2.18
CA ILE A 669 -5.63 -12.90 2.33
C ILE A 669 -5.19 -13.60 1.04
N ASN A 670 -5.98 -14.56 0.53
CA ASN A 670 -5.57 -15.51 -0.50
C ASN A 670 -6.09 -15.20 -1.92
N GLN A 671 -6.98 -14.21 -2.12
CA GLN A 671 -7.43 -13.78 -3.47
C GLN A 671 -6.68 -12.52 -3.96
N ARG A 672 -5.57 -12.21 -3.33
CA ARG A 672 -4.70 -11.09 -3.66
C ARG A 672 -3.50 -11.56 -4.47
N ILE A 673 -2.63 -10.63 -4.85
CA ILE A 673 -1.44 -10.96 -5.65
C ILE A 673 -0.21 -10.93 -4.72
N PRO A 674 0.16 -12.06 -4.08
CA PRO A 674 1.36 -12.13 -3.27
C PRO A 674 2.63 -12.17 -4.14
N LEU A 675 3.78 -12.01 -3.48
CA LEU A 675 5.10 -12.24 -4.05
C LEU A 675 5.47 -13.72 -3.97
N ARG A 676 6.04 -14.29 -5.04
CA ARG A 676 6.52 -15.67 -5.15
C ARG A 676 7.94 -15.71 -5.70
N GLU A 677 8.65 -16.83 -5.52
CA GLU A 677 10.07 -16.96 -5.92
C GLU A 677 10.34 -16.75 -7.41
N GLN A 678 9.39 -17.16 -8.24
CA GLN A 678 9.44 -16.98 -9.69
C GLN A 678 9.29 -15.53 -10.15
N ASP A 679 8.82 -14.63 -9.28
CA ASP A 679 8.63 -13.23 -9.64
C ASP A 679 9.97 -12.52 -9.75
N PHE A 680 10.13 -11.69 -10.79
CA PHE A 680 11.33 -10.86 -10.98
C PHE A 680 11.69 -10.05 -9.73
N LEU A 681 10.70 -9.51 -9.02
CA LEU A 681 10.92 -8.77 -7.78
C LEU A 681 11.54 -9.64 -6.68
N PHE A 682 11.16 -10.90 -6.55
CA PHE A 682 11.83 -11.77 -5.58
C PHE A 682 13.32 -11.91 -5.91
N GLN A 683 13.64 -12.06 -7.20
CA GLN A 683 15.03 -12.17 -7.67
C GLN A 683 15.88 -10.93 -7.32
N VAL A 684 15.30 -9.73 -7.40
CA VAL A 684 15.95 -8.45 -7.06
C VAL A 684 16.21 -8.32 -5.55
N PHE A 685 15.35 -8.86 -4.70
CA PHE A 685 15.46 -8.67 -3.26
C PHE A 685 16.21 -9.81 -2.54
N GLU A 686 15.98 -11.08 -2.90
CA GLU A 686 16.58 -12.25 -2.23
C GLU A 686 17.17 -13.30 -3.17
N GLY A 687 16.78 -13.32 -4.45
CA GLY A 687 17.22 -14.33 -5.40
C GLY A 687 18.56 -14.03 -6.09
N ASP A 688 18.71 -14.51 -7.32
CA ASP A 688 20.00 -14.54 -8.01
C ASP A 688 20.48 -13.17 -8.46
N ILE A 689 19.56 -12.28 -8.86
CA ILE A 689 19.91 -10.90 -9.20
C ILE A 689 20.52 -10.21 -7.98
N TYR A 690 19.90 -10.36 -6.80
CA TYR A 690 20.43 -9.80 -5.56
C TYR A 690 21.87 -10.26 -5.30
N ARG A 691 22.14 -11.57 -5.40
CA ARG A 691 23.48 -12.15 -5.15
C ARG A 691 24.53 -11.66 -6.14
N LYS A 692 24.16 -11.41 -7.39
CA LYS A 692 25.06 -10.89 -8.42
C LYS A 692 25.33 -9.39 -8.26
N VAL A 693 24.31 -8.62 -7.88
CA VAL A 693 24.36 -7.16 -7.81
C VAL A 693 24.95 -6.65 -6.50
N LYS A 694 24.55 -7.21 -5.35
CA LYS A 694 24.95 -6.73 -4.02
C LYS A 694 26.47 -6.62 -3.83
N PRO A 695 27.32 -7.56 -4.31
CA PRO A 695 28.78 -7.42 -4.19
C PRO A 695 29.37 -6.30 -5.06
N LEU A 696 28.68 -5.91 -6.14
CA LEU A 696 29.07 -4.83 -7.02
C LEU A 696 28.60 -3.45 -6.49
N ALA A 697 27.62 -3.45 -5.59
CA ALA A 697 27.16 -2.27 -4.89
C ALA A 697 28.20 -1.81 -3.86
N GLY A 698 28.85 -0.69 -4.14
CA GLY A 698 29.80 -0.01 -3.27
C GLY A 698 29.13 0.49 -1.99
N LYS A 699 29.78 0.19 -0.86
CA LYS A 699 29.29 0.51 0.50
C LYS A 699 29.76 1.85 1.04
N SER A 700 30.67 2.54 0.36
CA SER A 700 31.39 3.69 0.91
C SER A 700 31.52 4.86 -0.06
N ILE A 701 31.46 6.07 0.51
CA ILE A 701 31.71 7.36 -0.15
C ILE A 701 33.22 7.66 -0.26
N THR A 702 34.06 6.88 0.42
CA THR A 702 35.52 7.09 0.49
C THR A 702 36.24 7.11 -0.86
N ASP A 703 35.65 6.51 -1.90
CA ASP A 703 36.22 6.52 -3.27
C ASP A 703 35.46 7.46 -4.22
N GLY A 704 34.58 8.33 -3.70
CA GLY A 704 33.71 9.20 -4.51
C GLY A 704 32.63 8.44 -5.29
N ARG A 705 32.42 7.14 -5.03
CA ARG A 705 31.55 6.28 -5.83
C ARG A 705 30.09 6.31 -5.39
N THR A 706 29.28 7.22 -5.92
CA THR A 706 27.82 7.09 -5.85
C THR A 706 27.34 6.17 -6.98
N LEU A 707 26.55 5.17 -6.62
CA LEU A 707 26.02 4.16 -7.53
C LEU A 707 24.56 4.44 -7.87
N PHE A 708 24.24 4.38 -9.15
CA PHE A 708 22.88 4.47 -9.65
C PHE A 708 22.46 3.14 -10.30
N PHE A 709 21.17 2.81 -10.24
CA PHE A 709 20.63 1.58 -10.83
C PHE A 709 19.34 1.90 -11.58
N PRO A 710 19.38 2.15 -12.89
CA PRO A 710 18.21 2.05 -13.74
C PRO A 710 18.48 0.91 -14.74
N SER A 711 17.97 -0.27 -14.41
CA SER A 711 17.56 -1.21 -15.45
C SER A 711 16.05 -1.14 -15.59
N ALA A 712 15.58 -1.30 -16.83
CA ALA A 712 14.22 -1.10 -17.32
C ALA A 712 13.14 -2.00 -16.67
N ASP A 713 12.69 -1.70 -15.46
CA ASP A 713 11.44 -2.27 -14.90
C ASP A 713 10.41 -1.14 -14.66
N PRO A 714 9.16 -1.24 -15.18
CA PRO A 714 8.05 -0.29 -14.98
C PRO A 714 7.64 0.04 -13.53
N THR A 715 8.32 -0.51 -12.52
CA THR A 715 7.90 -0.47 -11.12
C THR A 715 8.65 0.51 -10.22
N GLN A 716 9.66 1.25 -10.75
CA GLN A 716 10.43 2.31 -10.06
C GLN A 716 10.54 2.07 -8.54
N HIS A 717 11.36 1.11 -8.14
CA HIS A 717 11.58 0.82 -6.73
C HIS A 717 12.45 1.90 -6.10
N TYR A 718 11.81 2.97 -5.61
CA TYR A 718 12.43 4.11 -4.94
C TYR A 718 13.33 3.78 -3.72
N THR A 719 13.38 2.52 -3.28
CA THR A 719 14.10 2.05 -2.09
C THR A 719 15.12 0.95 -2.39
N LEU A 720 15.46 0.72 -3.67
CA LEU A 720 16.59 -0.15 -4.05
C LEU A 720 17.90 0.17 -3.32
N PRO A 721 18.25 1.46 -3.07
CA PRO A 721 19.49 1.76 -2.35
C PRO A 721 19.50 1.24 -0.91
N LEU A 722 18.34 1.04 -0.26
CA LEU A 722 18.23 0.39 1.06
C LEU A 722 18.58 -1.10 1.00
N ILE A 723 18.12 -1.82 -0.04
CA ILE A 723 18.33 -3.27 -0.18
C ILE A 723 19.80 -3.59 -0.47
N TYR A 724 20.38 -2.81 -1.38
CA TYR A 724 21.76 -2.98 -1.81
C TYR A 724 22.75 -2.21 -0.93
N ASN A 725 22.26 -1.37 -0.02
CA ASN A 725 23.04 -0.63 0.97
C ASN A 725 24.10 0.29 0.34
N TYR A 726 23.69 1.10 -0.63
CA TYR A 726 24.54 2.10 -1.30
C TYR A 726 23.88 3.50 -1.23
N PRO A 727 24.65 4.60 -1.23
CA PRO A 727 24.09 5.95 -1.32
C PRO A 727 23.31 6.18 -2.63
N GLY A 728 22.05 6.57 -2.57
CA GLY A 728 21.16 6.62 -3.74
C GLY A 728 20.49 7.97 -3.98
N VAL A 729 19.85 8.12 -5.13
CA VAL A 729 19.11 9.35 -5.51
C VAL A 729 17.59 9.11 -5.62
N SER A 730 17.11 8.06 -4.98
CA SER A 730 15.69 7.72 -4.92
C SER A 730 15.27 7.43 -3.49
N ALA A 731 14.07 7.85 -3.11
CA ALA A 731 13.51 7.57 -1.79
C ALA A 731 12.01 7.32 -1.84
N TYR A 732 11.54 6.38 -1.02
CA TYR A 732 10.14 6.27 -0.65
C TYR A 732 10.02 6.20 0.88
N ASN A 733 9.60 7.32 1.47
CA ASN A 733 9.29 7.44 2.89
C ASN A 733 8.16 8.46 3.10
N SER A 734 7.40 8.31 4.18
CA SER A 734 6.33 9.24 4.55
C SER A 734 6.79 10.64 4.97
N LEU A 735 8.04 10.80 5.43
CA LEU A 735 8.56 12.02 6.02
C LEU A 735 9.77 12.57 5.23
N LEU A 736 9.64 12.62 3.91
CA LEU A 736 10.70 13.19 3.07
C LEU A 736 10.75 14.72 3.22
N PRO A 737 11.95 15.33 3.17
CA PRO A 737 12.10 16.79 3.26
C PRO A 737 11.31 17.52 2.17
N ALA A 738 10.63 18.62 2.53
CA ALA A 738 9.89 19.45 1.57
C ALA A 738 10.79 20.11 0.51
N THR A 739 12.10 20.21 0.76
CA THR A 739 13.08 20.78 -0.17
C THR A 739 13.12 20.07 -1.52
N ILE A 740 12.81 18.77 -1.57
CA ILE A 740 12.74 18.01 -2.83
C ILE A 740 11.67 18.55 -3.78
N GLU A 741 10.58 19.12 -3.26
CA GLU A 741 9.51 19.70 -4.08
C GLU A 741 9.94 20.97 -4.84
N LYS A 742 11.10 21.55 -4.48
CA LYS A 742 11.69 22.69 -5.21
C LYS A 742 12.32 22.29 -6.56
N TYR A 743 12.56 21.01 -6.80
CA TYR A 743 13.10 20.54 -8.08
C TYR A 743 12.04 20.54 -9.20
N SER A 744 12.48 20.74 -10.44
CA SER A 744 11.59 20.70 -11.61
C SER A 744 11.09 19.27 -11.86
N PRO A 745 9.83 19.07 -12.29
CA PRO A 745 9.32 17.78 -12.76
C PRO A 745 10.11 17.15 -13.92
N GLU A 746 10.96 17.92 -14.59
CA GLU A 746 11.87 17.46 -15.65
C GLU A 746 13.16 16.84 -15.09
N THR A 747 13.50 17.16 -13.84
CA THR A 747 14.73 16.70 -13.16
C THR A 747 14.48 15.60 -12.13
N VAL A 748 13.28 15.56 -11.54
CA VAL A 748 12.92 14.59 -10.51
C VAL A 748 11.53 14.03 -10.81
N ASP A 749 11.41 12.71 -10.79
CA ASP A 749 10.12 12.02 -10.74
C ASP A 749 9.57 12.14 -9.32
N ILE A 750 8.68 13.11 -9.10
CA ILE A 750 7.95 13.27 -7.84
C ILE A 750 6.55 12.69 -8.03
N GLN A 751 6.34 11.45 -7.59
CA GLN A 751 5.03 10.83 -7.69
C GLN A 751 4.02 11.49 -6.76
N ASN A 752 4.44 11.77 -5.51
CA ASN A 752 3.73 12.34 -4.37
C ASN A 752 4.78 12.88 -3.37
N SER A 753 4.39 13.62 -2.33
CA SER A 753 5.29 14.13 -1.27
C SER A 753 6.02 13.06 -0.44
N ASN A 754 5.85 11.78 -0.77
CA ASN A 754 6.47 10.65 -0.09
C ASN A 754 7.39 9.80 -0.99
N ARG A 755 7.51 10.09 -2.29
CA ARG A 755 8.28 9.28 -3.24
C ARG A 755 8.96 10.17 -4.27
N TYR A 756 10.27 10.03 -4.42
CA TYR A 756 11.00 10.66 -5.51
C TYR A 756 12.12 9.81 -6.07
N SER A 757 12.44 10.01 -7.34
CA SER A 757 13.69 9.55 -7.96
C SER A 757 14.23 10.64 -8.88
N PHE A 758 15.50 10.97 -8.78
CA PHE A 758 16.14 11.81 -9.80
C PHE A 758 16.19 11.06 -11.13
N TYR A 759 15.97 11.80 -12.22
CA TYR A 759 16.14 11.23 -13.56
C TYR A 759 17.62 11.12 -13.90
N PRO A 760 18.02 10.10 -14.69
CA PRO A 760 19.35 10.02 -15.26
C PRO A 760 19.52 11.10 -16.35
N GLU A 761 19.82 12.32 -15.92
CA GLU A 761 20.14 13.46 -16.76
C GLU A 761 21.63 13.79 -16.54
N PRO A 762 22.45 13.87 -17.61
CA PRO A 762 23.90 13.93 -17.49
C PRO A 762 24.44 15.06 -16.61
N ALA A 763 23.87 16.26 -16.65
CA ALA A 763 24.31 17.37 -15.81
C ALA A 763 23.95 17.13 -14.33
N THR A 764 22.71 16.73 -14.06
CA THR A 764 22.21 16.45 -12.71
C THR A 764 22.99 15.31 -12.06
N GLU A 765 23.24 14.22 -12.78
CA GLU A 765 24.04 13.10 -12.26
C GLU A 765 25.48 13.49 -11.92
N LEU A 766 26.13 14.33 -12.75
CA LEU A 766 27.47 14.85 -12.45
C LEU A 766 27.47 15.62 -11.12
N LEU A 767 26.53 16.55 -10.96
CA LEU A 767 26.41 17.40 -9.77
C LEU A 767 25.96 16.65 -8.52
N LEU A 768 25.22 15.55 -8.66
CA LEU A 768 24.89 14.67 -7.54
C LEU A 768 26.05 13.71 -7.19
N GLY A 769 27.17 13.77 -7.91
CA GLY A 769 28.33 12.90 -7.67
C GLY A 769 28.09 11.44 -8.07
N VAL A 770 27.21 11.19 -9.04
CA VAL A 770 27.00 9.85 -9.62
C VAL A 770 28.21 9.47 -10.46
N THR A 771 28.81 8.33 -10.16
CA THR A 771 30.03 7.87 -10.86
C THR A 771 29.83 6.62 -11.67
N THR A 772 28.89 5.78 -11.22
CA THR A 772 28.75 4.44 -11.72
C THR A 772 27.28 4.09 -11.77
N GLN A 773 26.90 3.38 -12.81
CA GLN A 773 25.57 2.85 -12.97
C GLN A 773 25.63 1.33 -13.16
N ILE A 774 24.66 0.59 -12.64
CA ILE A 774 24.60 -0.86 -12.84
C ILE A 774 23.27 -1.20 -13.53
N SER A 775 23.32 -2.12 -14.51
CA SER A 775 22.17 -2.68 -15.21
C SER A 775 22.27 -4.19 -15.29
N ILE A 776 21.12 -4.85 -15.39
CA ILE A 776 20.99 -6.28 -15.72
C ILE A 776 20.54 -6.47 -17.18
N ASP A 777 20.47 -5.39 -17.96
CA ASP A 777 20.15 -5.43 -19.38
C ASP A 777 21.41 -5.13 -20.22
N SER A 778 21.81 -6.11 -21.04
CA SER A 778 22.93 -6.05 -21.99
C SER A 778 22.79 -4.97 -23.07
N GLY A 779 21.56 -4.51 -23.34
CA GLY A 779 21.26 -3.57 -24.43
C GLY A 779 21.30 -2.10 -24.03
N ALA A 780 21.36 -1.78 -22.74
CA ALA A 780 21.31 -0.40 -22.28
C ALA A 780 22.61 0.34 -22.64
N ARG A 781 22.54 1.29 -23.60
CA ARG A 781 23.61 2.27 -23.83
C ARG A 781 23.16 3.62 -23.30
N LEU A 782 23.90 4.15 -22.33
CA LEU A 782 23.56 5.38 -21.63
C LEU A 782 24.48 6.50 -22.11
N PHE A 783 23.89 7.65 -22.39
CA PHE A 783 24.66 8.82 -22.79
C PHE A 783 25.59 9.29 -21.64
N GLY A 784 26.84 9.62 -21.95
CA GLY A 784 27.84 10.10 -20.97
C GLY A 784 28.55 9.01 -20.17
N TYR A 785 28.36 7.73 -20.51
CA TYR A 785 29.03 6.59 -19.87
C TYR A 785 30.03 5.91 -20.81
N GLN A 786 31.13 5.44 -20.25
CA GLN A 786 32.12 4.61 -20.93
C GLN A 786 31.56 3.21 -21.20
N LYS A 787 32.29 2.42 -22.00
CA LYS A 787 31.92 1.03 -22.32
C LYS A 787 31.67 0.24 -21.03
N PRO A 788 30.55 -0.49 -20.90
CA PRO A 788 30.25 -1.22 -19.69
C PRO A 788 31.23 -2.38 -19.46
N GLU A 789 31.56 -2.62 -18.20
CA GLU A 789 32.20 -3.85 -17.75
C GLU A 789 31.12 -4.89 -17.39
N GLU A 790 31.21 -6.09 -17.94
CA GLU A 790 30.33 -7.19 -17.59
C GLU A 790 30.98 -8.07 -16.50
N ARG A 791 30.20 -8.38 -15.45
CA ARG A 791 30.53 -9.44 -14.48
C ARG A 791 29.30 -10.26 -14.16
N ASN A 792 29.34 -11.57 -14.42
CA ASN A 792 28.28 -12.54 -14.09
C ASN A 792 26.88 -12.19 -14.67
N GLY A 793 26.81 -11.58 -15.86
CA GLY A 793 25.56 -11.12 -16.47
C GLY A 793 24.99 -9.85 -15.83
N VAL A 794 25.84 -9.02 -15.23
CA VAL A 794 25.54 -7.67 -14.74
C VAL A 794 26.50 -6.69 -15.38
N TRP A 795 25.99 -5.58 -15.91
CA TRP A 795 26.75 -4.56 -16.62
C TRP A 795 26.94 -3.34 -15.73
N LYS A 796 28.20 -2.95 -15.54
CA LYS A 796 28.61 -1.79 -14.77
C LYS A 796 29.13 -0.70 -15.72
N PHE A 797 28.44 0.43 -15.74
CA PHE A 797 28.75 1.60 -16.56
C PHE A 797 29.49 2.61 -15.71
N PHE A 798 30.64 3.08 -16.19
CA PHE A 798 31.40 4.14 -15.54
C PHE A 798 31.18 5.44 -16.27
N ARG A 799 30.88 6.50 -15.53
CA ARG A 799 30.66 7.81 -16.13
C ARG A 799 31.98 8.35 -16.67
N ARG A 800 31.93 9.00 -17.85
CA ARG A 800 33.10 9.58 -18.51
C ARG A 800 33.76 10.68 -17.66
N SER A 801 32.95 11.58 -17.10
CA SER A 801 33.38 12.66 -16.21
C SER A 801 32.69 12.57 -14.85
N THR A 802 33.47 12.64 -13.78
CA THR A 802 32.98 12.53 -12.40
C THR A 802 33.42 13.73 -11.57
N LEU A 803 32.65 14.08 -10.54
CA LEU A 803 33.06 15.02 -9.50
C LEU A 803 33.32 14.26 -8.20
N PRO A 804 34.24 14.75 -7.34
CA PRO A 804 34.31 14.30 -5.96
C PRO A 804 32.97 14.54 -5.24
N PHE A 805 32.74 13.80 -4.15
CA PHE A 805 31.53 13.95 -3.32
C PHE A 805 31.61 15.23 -2.46
N GLY A 806 31.57 16.37 -3.14
CA GLY A 806 31.88 17.71 -2.63
C GLY A 806 32.67 18.49 -3.69
N TYR A 807 32.21 19.68 -4.07
CA TYR A 807 32.90 20.52 -5.06
C TYR A 807 32.61 22.01 -4.81
N LEU A 808 33.49 22.89 -5.29
CA LEU A 808 33.46 24.31 -4.93
C LEU A 808 32.87 25.17 -6.06
N TYR A 809 31.85 25.96 -5.73
CA TYR A 809 31.36 27.04 -6.59
C TYR A 809 32.05 28.36 -6.26
N THR A 810 32.41 29.13 -7.27
CA THR A 810 33.09 30.44 -7.11
C THR A 810 32.24 31.60 -7.57
N GLN A 811 31.07 31.32 -8.16
CA GLN A 811 30.12 32.31 -8.66
C GLN A 811 28.75 32.10 -8.00
N ARG A 812 27.90 33.14 -8.07
CA ARG A 812 26.53 33.16 -7.56
C ARG A 812 25.60 33.71 -8.62
N ILE A 813 24.36 33.20 -8.64
CA ILE A 813 23.22 33.85 -9.27
C ILE A 813 22.13 34.11 -8.23
N THR A 814 21.43 35.22 -8.34
CA THR A 814 20.29 35.50 -7.45
C THR A 814 19.02 34.79 -7.93
N ALA A 815 18.08 34.51 -7.02
CA ALA A 815 16.79 33.96 -7.34
C ALA A 815 15.95 34.88 -8.26
N GLY A 816 16.21 36.20 -8.22
CA GLY A 816 15.63 37.19 -9.14
C GLY A 816 16.18 37.04 -10.56
N GLU A 817 17.50 36.95 -10.71
CA GLU A 817 18.17 36.75 -12.00
C GLU A 817 17.82 35.38 -12.60
N LEU A 818 17.75 34.32 -11.78
CA LEU A 818 17.40 32.97 -12.21
C LEU A 818 16.03 32.91 -12.91
N LYS A 819 15.09 33.81 -12.60
CA LYS A 819 13.78 33.89 -13.26
C LYS A 819 13.85 34.36 -14.71
N HIS A 820 14.92 35.07 -15.09
CA HIS A 820 15.12 35.57 -16.45
C HIS A 820 15.69 34.49 -17.38
N TYR A 821 16.13 33.36 -16.82
CA TYR A 821 16.56 32.22 -17.59
C TYR A 821 15.39 31.29 -17.92
N PRO A 822 15.29 30.84 -19.18
CA PRO A 822 14.25 29.91 -19.57
C PRO A 822 14.54 28.56 -18.87
N LYS A 823 13.49 27.92 -18.34
CA LYS A 823 13.59 26.77 -17.41
C LYS A 823 14.32 25.55 -18.00
N ASP A 824 14.36 25.48 -19.32
CA ASP A 824 15.09 24.51 -20.13
C ASP A 824 16.61 24.73 -20.17
N GLU A 825 17.09 25.95 -19.92
CA GLU A 825 18.52 26.22 -19.73
C GLU A 825 18.94 26.00 -18.27
N LEU A 826 18.02 25.73 -17.34
CA LEU A 826 18.33 25.63 -15.90
C LEU A 826 19.24 24.44 -15.55
N SER A 827 19.08 23.28 -16.20
CA SER A 827 19.99 22.13 -16.00
C SER A 827 21.41 22.43 -16.49
N ARG A 828 21.53 23.24 -17.54
CA ARG A 828 22.80 23.72 -18.09
C ARG A 828 23.44 24.79 -17.23
N LEU A 829 22.62 25.71 -16.74
CA LEU A 829 23.03 26.76 -15.82
C LEU A 829 23.61 26.15 -14.53
N ARG A 830 23.07 25.03 -14.04
CA ARG A 830 23.68 24.31 -12.90
C ARG A 830 25.11 23.81 -13.15
N LEU A 831 25.51 23.60 -14.41
CA LEU A 831 26.89 23.30 -14.79
C LEU A 831 27.78 24.55 -14.83
N SER A 832 27.20 25.76 -14.90
CA SER A 832 27.90 27.03 -15.11
C SER A 832 28.53 27.63 -13.84
N HIS A 833 29.06 26.79 -12.94
CA HIS A 833 29.87 27.20 -11.78
C HIS A 833 29.23 28.15 -10.76
N PHE A 834 27.91 28.27 -10.75
CA PHE A 834 27.22 29.10 -9.77
C PHE A 834 26.40 28.29 -8.76
N HIS A 835 26.18 28.92 -7.61
CA HIS A 835 25.15 28.51 -6.65
C HIS A 835 24.04 29.57 -6.57
N PHE A 836 22.85 29.17 -6.12
CA PHE A 836 21.79 30.09 -5.72
C PHE A 836 21.18 29.68 -4.38
N MET A 837 20.60 30.65 -3.69
CA MET A 837 19.97 30.52 -2.38
C MET A 837 18.50 30.96 -2.42
N ASP A 838 17.73 30.62 -1.39
CA ASP A 838 16.40 31.20 -1.20
C ASP A 838 16.51 32.69 -0.82
N LYS A 839 15.55 33.50 -1.28
CA LYS A 839 15.51 34.97 -1.11
C LYS A 839 15.81 35.50 0.31
N ALA A 840 15.50 34.74 1.35
CA ALA A 840 15.74 35.15 2.74
C ALA A 840 17.23 35.10 3.14
N ASP A 841 18.00 34.18 2.57
CA ASP A 841 19.45 34.03 2.83
C ASP A 841 20.31 34.84 1.83
N GLU A 842 19.68 35.43 0.80
CA GLU A 842 20.36 36.14 -0.28
C GLU A 842 21.04 37.45 0.12
N SER A 843 20.49 38.17 1.12
CA SER A 843 20.98 39.49 1.56
C SER A 843 22.37 39.42 2.22
N MET A 844 22.70 38.31 2.88
CA MET A 844 24.01 38.12 3.52
C MET A 844 25.09 37.72 2.52
N ALA A 845 24.73 36.96 1.48
CA ALA A 845 25.66 36.45 0.48
C ALA A 845 26.07 37.49 -0.59
N GLU A 846 25.46 38.67 -0.63
CA GLU A 846 25.79 39.75 -1.59
C GLU A 846 27.22 40.28 -1.40
N SER A 847 27.76 40.21 -0.18
CA SER A 847 29.11 40.66 0.13
C SER A 847 30.22 39.67 -0.25
N TRP A 848 29.89 38.39 -0.43
CA TRP A 848 30.88 37.30 -0.59
C TRP A 848 31.13 36.89 -2.05
N PHE A 849 30.15 37.13 -2.93
CA PHE A 849 30.20 36.68 -4.33
C PHE A 849 29.72 37.80 -5.27
N PRO A 850 30.61 38.43 -6.06
CA PRO A 850 30.18 39.37 -7.09
C PRO A 850 29.44 38.63 -8.21
N GLY A 851 28.27 39.14 -8.60
CA GLY A 851 27.42 38.56 -9.64
C GLY A 851 28.00 38.78 -11.03
N SER A 852 28.08 37.70 -11.82
CA SER A 852 28.28 37.78 -13.26
C SER A 852 27.43 36.72 -13.94
N LEU A 853 26.52 37.14 -14.82
CA LEU A 853 25.67 36.24 -15.59
C LEU A 853 26.55 35.46 -16.58
N PRO A 854 26.50 34.12 -16.59
CA PRO A 854 27.26 33.33 -17.55
C PRO A 854 26.83 33.67 -18.99
N LYS A 855 27.80 33.76 -19.90
CA LYS A 855 27.55 34.01 -21.33
C LYS A 855 26.75 32.84 -21.93
N ARG A 856 25.69 33.17 -22.66
CA ARG A 856 24.81 32.21 -23.34
C ARG A 856 25.54 31.53 -24.51
N ALA A 857 26.05 30.31 -24.34
CA ALA A 857 26.42 29.50 -25.50
C ALA A 857 25.14 29.03 -26.21
N LYS A 858 24.99 29.26 -27.51
CA LYS A 858 23.88 28.69 -28.29
C LYS A 858 24.12 27.19 -28.44
N ALA A 859 23.31 26.37 -27.78
CA ALA A 859 23.31 24.94 -28.04
C ALA A 859 22.77 24.68 -29.46
N VAL A 860 23.54 23.98 -30.29
CA VAL A 860 23.04 23.48 -31.58
C VAL A 860 22.12 22.30 -31.28
N GLN A 861 20.85 22.46 -31.64
CA GLN A 861 19.84 21.42 -31.52
C GLN A 861 19.35 21.08 -32.92
N GLU A 862 19.33 19.79 -33.22
CA GLU A 862 18.75 19.27 -34.45
C GLU A 862 17.44 18.53 -34.13
N ALA A 863 16.41 18.78 -34.95
CA ALA A 863 15.17 18.05 -34.84
C ALA A 863 15.35 16.64 -35.41
N VAL A 864 15.07 15.62 -34.61
CA VAL A 864 15.04 14.23 -35.07
C VAL A 864 13.64 13.96 -35.65
N PRO A 865 13.53 13.51 -36.91
CA PRO A 865 12.24 13.19 -37.49
C PRO A 865 11.57 12.07 -36.70
N LEU A 866 10.35 12.34 -36.25
CA LEU A 866 9.48 11.37 -35.60
C LEU A 866 8.64 10.66 -36.66
N MET A 867 8.53 9.34 -36.59
CA MET A 867 7.81 8.51 -37.55
C MET A 867 6.62 7.82 -36.85
N ARG A 868 5.46 7.87 -37.48
CA ARG A 868 4.27 7.11 -37.07
C ARG A 868 3.73 6.36 -38.28
N ASP A 869 3.55 5.04 -38.15
CA ASP A 869 3.06 4.17 -39.22
C ASP A 869 3.86 4.34 -40.54
N GLY A 870 5.18 4.50 -40.44
CA GLY A 870 6.07 4.70 -41.60
C GLY A 870 6.03 6.09 -42.24
N LYS A 871 5.28 7.05 -41.68
CA LYS A 871 5.22 8.45 -42.19
C LYS A 871 5.87 9.43 -41.22
N ALA A 872 6.60 10.39 -41.77
CA ALA A 872 7.21 11.47 -41.00
C ALA A 872 6.14 12.39 -40.40
N VAL A 873 6.22 12.61 -39.09
CA VAL A 873 5.42 13.55 -38.32
C VAL A 873 6.14 14.89 -38.37
N SER A 874 5.82 15.72 -39.36
CA SER A 874 6.35 17.09 -39.48
C SER A 874 5.65 18.02 -38.50
N ALA A 875 6.34 18.42 -37.43
CA ALA A 875 5.89 19.45 -36.50
C ALA A 875 6.59 20.79 -36.80
N LYS A 876 6.08 21.53 -37.78
CA LYS A 876 6.19 23.00 -37.84
C LYS A 876 5.33 23.56 -38.98
N GLY A 877 4.37 24.41 -38.63
CA GLY A 877 3.62 25.23 -39.57
C GLY A 877 2.12 24.94 -39.61
N GLY A 878 1.33 25.89 -39.10
CA GLY A 878 -0.08 26.10 -39.43
C GLY A 878 -1.06 24.98 -39.05
N GLU A 879 -1.81 25.19 -37.96
CA GLU A 879 -3.15 24.63 -37.71
C GLU A 879 -3.43 23.12 -37.85
N LYS A 880 -2.43 22.25 -38.01
CA LYS A 880 -2.64 20.80 -37.77
C LYS A 880 -2.44 20.51 -36.29
N MET A 881 -3.49 20.82 -35.52
CA MET A 881 -3.64 20.25 -34.18
C MET A 881 -3.35 18.75 -34.25
N PHE A 882 -2.66 18.19 -33.25
CA PHE A 882 -2.85 16.78 -32.88
C PHE A 882 -4.31 16.64 -32.41
N ARG A 883 -5.25 16.73 -33.34
CA ARG A 883 -6.63 16.37 -33.12
C ARG A 883 -6.57 14.85 -33.13
N LEU A 884 -6.58 14.25 -31.94
CA LEU A 884 -6.93 12.85 -31.73
C LEU A 884 -8.36 12.66 -32.30
N VAL A 885 -8.51 12.65 -33.62
CA VAL A 885 -9.77 12.36 -34.30
C VAL A 885 -9.78 10.87 -34.52
N SER A 886 -10.14 10.14 -33.48
CA SER A 886 -10.95 8.96 -33.68
C SER A 886 -12.32 9.28 -33.08
N ARG A 887 -13.37 9.20 -33.90
CA ARG A 887 -14.76 9.47 -33.52
C ARG A 887 -15.38 8.38 -32.64
N LYS A 888 -14.57 7.45 -32.09
CA LYS A 888 -15.02 6.41 -31.15
C LYS A 888 -13.88 6.12 -30.17
N LEU A 889 -13.84 6.78 -29.02
CA LEU A 889 -12.70 6.68 -28.10
C LEU A 889 -13.15 6.58 -26.64
N SER A 890 -13.10 5.36 -26.10
CA SER A 890 -13.06 5.09 -24.67
C SER A 890 -11.68 4.52 -24.30
N ALA A 891 -11.17 4.91 -23.11
CA ALA A 891 -9.90 4.50 -22.50
C ALA A 891 -8.58 5.08 -23.07
N SER A 892 -7.56 5.15 -22.20
CA SER A 892 -6.27 5.81 -22.38
C SER A 892 -5.55 5.47 -23.68
N HIS A 893 -5.05 6.47 -24.40
CA HIS A 893 -4.32 6.24 -25.65
C HIS A 893 -2.83 6.05 -25.37
N SER A 894 -2.24 5.00 -25.93
CA SER A 894 -0.80 4.91 -26.17
C SER A 894 -0.51 5.43 -27.59
N VAL A 895 0.31 6.46 -27.69
CA VAL A 895 0.89 6.89 -28.97
C VAL A 895 2.29 6.32 -29.01
N SER A 896 2.58 5.38 -29.90
CA SER A 896 3.96 4.94 -30.20
C SER A 896 4.48 5.66 -31.42
N ILE A 897 5.73 6.11 -31.34
CA ILE A 897 6.42 6.89 -32.34
C ILE A 897 7.84 6.33 -32.44
N SER A 898 8.26 6.02 -33.65
CA SER A 898 9.63 5.55 -33.93
C SER A 898 10.50 6.73 -34.35
N SER A 899 11.78 6.72 -34.00
CA SER A 899 12.72 7.72 -34.54
C SER A 899 13.20 7.28 -35.93
N ALA A 900 13.34 8.23 -36.87
CA ALA A 900 13.83 7.94 -38.23
C ALA A 900 15.36 7.82 -38.33
N ASP A 901 16.11 8.25 -37.30
CA ASP A 901 17.57 8.38 -37.34
C ASP A 901 18.23 7.91 -36.02
N PRO A 902 18.74 6.67 -35.96
CA PRO A 902 19.28 6.04 -34.75
C PRO A 902 20.76 6.41 -34.50
N ARG A 903 21.17 7.66 -34.77
CA ARG A 903 22.54 8.10 -34.43
C ARG A 903 22.63 8.36 -32.93
N SER A 904 23.80 8.07 -32.38
CA SER A 904 24.13 8.31 -30.97
C SER A 904 24.07 9.80 -30.65
N GLY A 905 23.49 10.15 -29.51
CA GLY A 905 23.47 11.53 -29.01
C GLY A 905 22.62 11.69 -27.77
N PHE A 906 22.64 12.89 -27.19
CA PHE A 906 21.76 13.23 -26.08
C PHE A 906 20.39 13.67 -26.62
N HIS A 907 19.35 12.93 -26.27
CA HIS A 907 18.01 13.14 -26.80
C HIS A 907 17.11 13.80 -25.75
N ILE A 908 16.26 14.72 -26.20
CA ILE A 908 15.27 15.42 -25.38
C ILE A 908 13.91 15.33 -26.06
N LEU A 909 12.91 14.81 -25.36
CA LEU A 909 11.54 14.80 -25.81
C LEU A 909 10.83 16.09 -25.34
N GLU A 910 10.42 16.93 -26.28
CA GLU A 910 9.63 18.13 -26.01
C GLU A 910 8.14 17.84 -26.21
N ILE A 911 7.35 18.13 -25.16
CA ILE A 911 5.90 17.92 -25.11
C ILE A 911 5.24 19.26 -24.81
N GLU A 912 4.56 19.84 -25.80
CA GLU A 912 3.77 21.05 -25.63
C GLU A 912 2.28 20.71 -25.58
N GLY A 913 1.57 21.25 -24.60
CA GLY A 913 0.14 21.02 -24.49
C GLY A 913 -0.56 21.98 -23.53
N LYS A 914 -1.89 21.97 -23.62
CA LYS A 914 -2.80 22.62 -22.66
C LYS A 914 -3.41 21.56 -21.75
N PHE A 915 -3.14 21.69 -20.45
CA PHE A 915 -3.56 20.75 -19.41
C PHE A 915 -4.66 21.38 -18.56
N SER A 916 -5.86 20.79 -18.52
CA SER A 916 -6.98 21.37 -17.75
C SER A 916 -6.84 21.19 -16.24
N ARG A 917 -6.18 20.11 -15.81
CA ARG A 917 -5.87 19.79 -14.42
C ARG A 917 -4.53 19.06 -14.32
N LYS A 918 -4.03 18.90 -13.09
CA LYS A 918 -2.82 18.12 -12.81
C LYS A 918 -3.00 16.69 -13.32
N GLN A 919 -2.06 16.19 -14.12
CA GLN A 919 -2.17 14.89 -14.80
C GLN A 919 -0.81 14.20 -14.83
N LYS A 920 -0.78 12.87 -14.64
CA LYS A 920 0.42 12.04 -14.83
C LYS A 920 0.49 11.59 -16.29
N ILE A 921 1.67 11.75 -16.90
CA ILE A 921 2.01 11.29 -18.25
C ILE A 921 3.00 10.14 -18.09
N MET A 922 2.61 8.94 -18.50
CA MET A 922 3.55 7.81 -18.55
C MET A 922 4.24 7.83 -19.91
N LEU A 923 5.56 7.91 -19.90
CA LEU A 923 6.42 7.83 -21.07
C LEU A 923 7.14 6.47 -21.03
N ASN A 924 7.32 5.83 -22.16
CA ASN A 924 8.14 4.64 -22.34
C ASN A 924 9.12 4.97 -23.48
N CYS A 925 10.41 4.79 -23.24
CA CYS A 925 11.44 4.99 -24.24
C CYS A 925 12.31 3.73 -24.29
N ASP A 926 12.22 2.97 -25.37
CA ASP A 926 12.93 1.68 -25.55
C ASP A 926 12.80 0.73 -24.36
N GLY A 927 11.60 0.60 -23.80
CA GLY A 927 11.32 -0.24 -22.63
C GLY A 927 11.51 0.45 -21.28
N HIS A 928 12.06 1.67 -21.24
CA HIS A 928 12.25 2.43 -20.01
C HIS A 928 11.07 3.36 -19.73
N MET A 929 10.33 3.05 -18.66
CA MET A 929 9.19 3.85 -18.20
C MET A 929 9.62 5.08 -17.39
N ARG A 930 9.01 6.23 -17.65
CA ARG A 930 9.14 7.49 -16.92
C ARG A 930 7.78 8.09 -16.62
N MET A 931 7.61 8.73 -15.47
CA MET A 931 6.36 9.38 -15.10
C MET A 931 6.54 10.90 -14.98
N LEU A 932 6.04 11.64 -15.95
CA LEU A 932 6.05 13.10 -15.88
C LEU A 932 4.77 13.61 -15.21
N GLN A 933 4.92 14.44 -14.18
CA GLN A 933 3.79 15.11 -13.53
C GLN A 933 3.52 16.45 -14.20
N ALA A 934 2.50 16.50 -15.07
CA ALA A 934 2.09 17.71 -15.76
C ALA A 934 1.15 18.57 -14.89
N LEU A 935 1.52 19.84 -14.73
CA LEU A 935 0.75 20.90 -14.09
C LEU A 935 -0.27 21.54 -15.05
N PRO A 936 -1.38 22.11 -14.53
CA PRO A 936 -2.37 22.81 -15.33
C PRO A 936 -1.80 24.00 -16.13
N GLY A 937 -2.53 24.38 -17.19
CA GLY A 937 -2.23 25.51 -18.06
C GLY A 937 -1.58 25.11 -19.38
N HIS A 938 -1.15 26.12 -20.14
CA HIS A 938 -0.32 25.93 -21.32
C HIS A 938 1.13 25.70 -20.88
N ARG A 939 1.71 24.54 -21.23
CA ARG A 939 3.03 24.13 -20.75
C ARG A 939 3.79 23.40 -21.85
N THR A 940 5.09 23.65 -21.87
CA THR A 940 6.07 22.87 -22.62
C THR A 940 6.94 22.14 -21.61
N TYR A 941 7.02 20.82 -21.72
CA TYR A 941 7.89 19.97 -20.91
C TYR A 941 9.01 19.41 -21.78
N ARG A 942 10.24 19.46 -21.29
CA ARG A 942 11.39 18.86 -21.96
C ARG A 942 11.93 17.73 -21.12
N VAL A 943 11.76 16.50 -21.60
CA VAL A 943 12.12 15.28 -20.89
C VAL A 943 13.43 14.73 -21.45
N PRO A 944 14.53 14.79 -20.69
CA PRO A 944 15.80 14.18 -21.09
C PRO A 944 15.64 12.67 -21.26
N LEU A 945 16.19 12.08 -22.32
CA LEU A 945 16.19 10.63 -22.52
C LEU A 945 17.61 10.09 -22.25
N PRO A 946 17.76 9.07 -21.38
CA PRO A 946 19.07 8.63 -20.92
C PRO A 946 19.76 7.73 -21.95
N GLN A 947 19.01 7.17 -22.90
CA GLN A 947 19.57 6.30 -23.92
C GLN A 947 20.38 7.10 -24.93
N GLU A 948 21.54 6.56 -25.27
CA GLU A 948 22.41 7.10 -26.32
C GLU A 948 21.71 7.06 -27.69
N LYS A 949 20.82 6.07 -27.90
CA LYS A 949 19.98 5.92 -29.07
C LYS A 949 18.54 5.74 -28.63
N VAL A 950 17.62 6.38 -29.33
CA VAL A 950 16.18 6.27 -29.06
C VAL A 950 15.50 5.66 -30.28
N SER A 951 14.89 4.50 -30.13
CA SER A 951 14.26 3.78 -31.25
C SER A 951 12.74 3.94 -31.23
N GLU A 952 12.12 3.75 -30.07
CA GLU A 952 10.69 3.83 -29.84
C GLU A 952 10.37 4.69 -28.62
N ILE A 953 9.47 5.65 -28.79
CA ILE A 953 8.87 6.43 -27.72
C ILE A 953 7.38 6.15 -27.72
N SER A 954 6.85 5.64 -26.61
CA SER A 954 5.40 5.61 -26.40
C SER A 954 4.97 6.41 -25.18
N PHE A 955 3.78 7.00 -25.24
CA PHE A 955 3.24 7.72 -24.10
C PHE A 955 1.75 7.53 -23.91
N ARG A 956 1.33 7.50 -22.64
CA ARG A 956 -0.05 7.32 -22.20
C ARG A 956 -0.58 8.61 -21.58
N VAL A 957 -1.60 9.19 -22.20
CA VAL A 957 -2.26 10.43 -21.74
C VAL A 957 -3.79 10.27 -21.68
N ASN A 958 -4.44 11.05 -20.82
CA ASN A 958 -5.89 11.15 -20.79
C ASN A 958 -6.36 12.27 -21.74
N PRO A 959 -7.01 11.95 -22.87
CA PRO A 959 -7.41 12.96 -23.86
C PRO A 959 -8.49 13.92 -23.34
N ALA A 960 -9.24 13.56 -22.28
CA ALA A 960 -10.20 14.46 -21.65
C ALA A 960 -9.53 15.60 -20.84
N VAL A 961 -8.24 15.45 -20.52
CA VAL A 961 -7.50 16.37 -19.65
C VAL A 961 -6.38 17.10 -20.41
N VAL A 962 -5.87 16.50 -21.47
CA VAL A 962 -4.70 16.97 -22.20
C VAL A 962 -5.06 17.29 -23.65
N LYS A 963 -4.80 18.53 -24.05
CA LYS A 963 -4.76 18.93 -25.45
C LYS A 963 -3.30 19.10 -25.87
N LEU A 964 -2.72 18.07 -26.50
CA LEU A 964 -1.37 18.12 -27.05
C LEU A 964 -1.34 19.08 -28.26
N ILE A 965 -0.33 19.94 -28.29
CA ILE A 965 -0.13 20.98 -29.30
C ILE A 965 1.03 20.58 -30.22
N SER A 966 2.18 20.25 -29.64
CA SER A 966 3.35 19.80 -30.38
C SER A 966 4.10 18.70 -29.63
N LEU A 967 4.79 17.86 -30.40
CA LEU A 967 5.68 16.82 -29.89
C LEU A 967 6.90 16.76 -30.80
N SER A 968 8.07 16.97 -30.20
CA SER A 968 9.34 17.05 -30.95
C SER A 968 10.41 16.22 -30.23
N LEU A 969 11.20 15.47 -30.99
CA LEU A 969 12.42 14.85 -30.47
C LEU A 969 13.60 15.69 -30.93
N LEU A 970 14.38 16.17 -29.97
CA LEU A 970 15.54 17.02 -30.21
C LEU A 970 16.79 16.21 -29.88
N ARG A 971 17.78 16.23 -30.77
CA ARG A 971 19.13 15.72 -30.48
C ARG A 971 20.05 16.91 -30.27
N ARG A 972 20.81 16.88 -29.18
CA ARG A 972 21.76 17.92 -28.83
C ARG A 972 23.19 17.43 -29.06
N GLN A 973 23.97 18.21 -29.79
CA GLN A 973 25.39 17.96 -30.01
C GLN A 973 26.24 18.74 -28.98
N GLY A 974 27.44 18.26 -28.69
CA GLY A 974 28.39 18.96 -27.83
C GLY A 974 28.17 18.79 -26.32
N VAL A 975 27.31 17.87 -25.89
CA VAL A 975 26.90 17.74 -24.48
C VAL A 975 28.01 17.13 -23.61
N ASP A 976 28.72 16.12 -24.13
CA ASP A 976 29.84 15.51 -23.42
C ASP A 976 30.98 16.52 -23.22
N GLU A 977 31.30 17.31 -24.24
CA GLU A 977 32.34 18.35 -24.16
C GLU A 977 31.97 19.45 -23.16
N GLU A 978 30.69 19.84 -23.11
CA GLU A 978 30.18 20.81 -22.13
C GLU A 978 30.31 20.27 -20.69
N ILE A 979 29.96 19.00 -20.47
CA ILE A 979 30.05 18.34 -19.17
C ILE A 979 31.51 18.14 -18.75
N ASP A 980 32.37 17.72 -19.67
CA ASP A 980 33.80 17.54 -19.44
C ASP A 980 34.47 18.87 -19.07
N ALA A 981 34.12 19.97 -19.77
CA ALA A 981 34.61 21.31 -19.46
C ALA A 981 34.16 21.79 -18.07
N ALA A 982 32.86 21.64 -17.75
CA ALA A 982 32.32 22.00 -16.44
C ALA A 982 32.94 21.15 -15.32
N ALA A 983 33.15 19.85 -15.55
CA ALA A 983 33.81 18.98 -14.59
C ALA A 983 35.27 19.39 -14.36
N ALA A 984 36.00 19.77 -15.42
CA ALA A 984 37.38 20.23 -15.33
C ALA A 984 37.50 21.53 -14.54
N GLU A 985 36.61 22.50 -14.77
CA GLU A 985 36.62 23.77 -14.05
C GLU A 985 36.20 23.60 -12.58
N LEU A 986 35.21 22.76 -12.25
CA LEU A 986 34.86 22.46 -10.84
C LEU A 986 35.99 21.72 -10.10
N LYS A 987 36.86 21.01 -10.83
CA LYS A 987 38.06 20.35 -10.27
C LYS A 987 39.25 21.29 -10.06
N SER A 988 39.18 22.54 -10.55
CA SER A 988 40.28 23.51 -10.41
C SER A 988 40.61 23.86 -8.96
N SER A 989 39.61 23.85 -8.08
CA SER A 989 39.73 23.95 -6.62
C SER A 989 39.38 22.58 -6.01
N PRO A 990 40.37 21.67 -5.90
CA PRO A 990 40.09 20.26 -5.61
C PRO A 990 39.58 20.05 -4.19
N VAL A 991 38.70 19.07 -4.05
CA VAL A 991 38.25 18.52 -2.77
C VAL A 991 38.77 17.09 -2.66
N THR A 992 39.66 16.84 -1.71
CA THR A 992 40.35 15.55 -1.50
C THR A 992 40.05 15.00 -0.11
N ASP A 993 40.56 13.79 0.17
CA ASP A 993 40.50 13.16 1.50
C ASP A 993 39.07 13.05 2.05
N ILE A 994 38.12 12.74 1.16
CA ILE A 994 36.70 12.73 1.49
C ILE A 994 36.35 11.47 2.28
N SER A 995 35.64 11.67 3.39
CA SER A 995 35.03 10.57 4.13
C SER A 995 33.62 10.94 4.58
N TYR A 996 32.76 9.94 4.64
CA TYR A 996 31.44 10.06 5.24
C TYR A 996 31.20 8.89 6.19
N ALA A 997 31.12 9.18 7.48
CA ALA A 997 30.87 8.19 8.51
C ALA A 997 30.17 8.85 9.70
N HIS A 998 29.31 8.11 10.40
CA HIS A 998 28.60 8.60 11.58
C HIS A 998 27.83 9.93 11.32
N SER A 999 27.19 10.06 10.15
CA SER A 999 26.48 11.30 9.74
C SER A 999 27.39 12.53 9.62
N THR A 1000 28.71 12.32 9.53
CA THR A 1000 29.72 13.36 9.38
C THR A 1000 30.41 13.23 8.04
N TRP A 1001 30.35 14.28 7.23
CA TRP A 1001 31.16 14.46 6.04
C TRP A 1001 32.44 15.20 6.42
N ARG A 1002 33.60 14.73 5.93
CA ARG A 1002 34.88 15.44 6.03
C ARG A 1002 35.55 15.49 4.68
N GLY A 1003 36.27 16.57 4.41
CA GLY A 1003 37.10 16.69 3.22
C GLY A 1003 38.08 17.86 3.34
N ARG A 1004 39.19 17.76 2.61
CA ARG A 1004 40.18 18.82 2.45
C ARG A 1004 39.84 19.63 1.19
N VAL A 1005 39.62 20.92 1.35
CA VAL A 1005 39.26 21.84 0.26
C VAL A 1005 40.45 22.76 -0.01
N ASP A 1006 40.97 22.74 -1.23
CA ASP A 1006 41.99 23.69 -1.70
C ASP A 1006 41.29 24.75 -2.57
N ASN A 1007 40.88 25.85 -1.93
CA ASN A 1007 40.20 26.95 -2.59
C ASN A 1007 41.22 27.91 -3.24
N ARG A 1008 41.41 27.75 -4.55
CA ARG A 1008 42.37 28.52 -5.36
C ARG A 1008 41.76 29.77 -6.01
N SER A 1009 40.49 30.07 -5.74
CA SER A 1009 39.77 31.14 -6.42
C SER A 1009 40.18 32.56 -5.99
N GLY A 1010 40.99 32.70 -4.94
CA GLY A 1010 41.39 33.99 -4.36
C GLY A 1010 40.28 34.72 -3.60
N LYS A 1011 39.08 34.14 -3.51
CA LYS A 1011 37.91 34.66 -2.79
C LYS A 1011 37.21 33.54 -2.03
N ILE A 1012 36.16 33.87 -1.26
CA ILE A 1012 35.34 32.85 -0.62
C ILE A 1012 34.65 32.01 -1.71
N GLY A 1013 34.74 30.68 -1.59
CA GLY A 1013 34.02 29.73 -2.42
C GLY A 1013 32.86 29.10 -1.64
N MET A 1014 31.85 28.59 -2.34
CA MET A 1014 30.74 27.85 -1.75
C MET A 1014 30.93 26.35 -2.00
N LEU A 1015 31.28 25.60 -0.96
CA LEU A 1015 31.40 24.14 -1.03
C LEU A 1015 30.00 23.55 -1.10
N CYS A 1016 29.69 22.90 -2.22
CA CYS A 1016 28.47 22.14 -2.42
C CYS A 1016 28.72 20.67 -2.08
N ILE A 1017 27.98 20.13 -1.12
CA ILE A 1017 27.94 18.70 -0.81
C ILE A 1017 26.58 18.18 -1.25
N PRO A 1018 26.49 17.15 -2.13
CA PRO A 1018 25.23 16.69 -2.72
C PRO A 1018 24.41 15.83 -1.73
N ILE A 1019 24.12 16.42 -0.58
CA ILE A 1019 23.24 15.93 0.48
C ILE A 1019 22.12 16.96 0.65
N THR A 1020 20.91 16.50 0.93
CA THR A 1020 19.76 17.36 1.13
C THR A 1020 19.93 18.21 2.39
N TRP A 1021 19.82 19.53 2.22
CA TRP A 1021 19.78 20.46 3.34
C TRP A 1021 18.52 20.27 4.19
N GLN A 1022 18.76 20.12 5.48
CA GLN A 1022 17.77 19.96 6.54
C GLN A 1022 18.30 20.69 7.78
N GLU A 1023 17.42 21.16 8.66
CA GLU A 1023 17.89 21.74 9.91
C GLU A 1023 18.66 20.71 10.75
N GLY A 1024 19.70 21.14 11.46
CA GLY A 1024 20.56 20.29 12.30
C GLY A 1024 21.97 20.04 11.78
N TRP A 1025 22.32 20.51 10.59
CA TRP A 1025 23.71 20.50 10.08
C TRP A 1025 24.57 21.57 10.78
N ARG A 1026 25.82 21.21 11.10
CA ARG A 1026 26.84 22.12 11.63
C ARG A 1026 28.14 21.90 10.86
N ALA A 1027 28.81 22.98 10.48
CA ALA A 1027 30.09 22.93 9.79
C ALA A 1027 31.21 23.55 10.62
N THR A 1028 32.42 23.06 10.41
CA THR A 1028 33.66 23.72 10.85
C THR A 1028 34.63 23.80 9.68
N VAL A 1029 35.23 24.96 9.48
CA VAL A 1029 36.28 25.20 8.48
C VAL A 1029 37.57 25.50 9.23
N SER A 1030 38.54 24.59 9.17
CA SER A 1030 39.80 24.64 9.92
C SER A 1030 39.59 24.87 11.42
N GLY A 1031 38.63 24.14 12.01
CA GLY A 1031 38.29 24.21 13.44
C GLY A 1031 37.38 25.38 13.85
N ARG A 1032 37.12 26.36 12.97
CA ARG A 1032 36.20 27.47 13.24
C ARG A 1032 34.78 27.11 12.81
N ALA A 1033 33.80 27.39 13.66
CA ALA A 1033 32.39 27.13 13.35
C ALA A 1033 31.92 27.99 12.17
N GLU A 1034 31.20 27.37 11.23
CA GLU A 1034 30.74 28.00 10.00
C GLU A 1034 29.26 27.66 9.75
N LYS A 1035 28.52 28.58 9.12
CA LYS A 1035 27.09 28.37 8.84
C LYS A 1035 26.90 27.43 7.63
N VAL A 1036 25.88 26.59 7.69
CA VAL A 1036 25.47 25.69 6.60
C VAL A 1036 24.21 26.23 5.93
N TYR A 1037 24.24 26.35 4.61
CA TYR A 1037 23.18 26.93 3.80
C TYR A 1037 22.49 25.88 2.93
N GLY A 1038 21.21 26.10 2.61
CA GLY A 1038 20.52 25.37 1.57
C GLY A 1038 20.74 26.05 0.23
N ILE A 1039 21.50 25.41 -0.66
CA ILE A 1039 21.81 25.94 -2.01
C ILE A 1039 21.20 25.07 -3.09
N ASN A 1040 21.04 25.58 -4.31
CA ASN A 1040 20.72 24.77 -5.50
C ASN A 1040 19.48 23.86 -5.34
N ASN A 1041 18.36 24.42 -4.89
CA ASN A 1041 17.12 23.69 -4.58
C ASN A 1041 17.24 22.72 -3.39
N GLY A 1042 18.16 22.97 -2.46
CA GLY A 1042 18.18 22.28 -1.16
C GLY A 1042 19.30 21.25 -1.00
N LEU A 1043 20.47 21.47 -1.61
CA LEU A 1043 21.74 20.80 -1.27
C LEU A 1043 22.50 21.57 -0.19
N LEU A 1044 23.50 20.95 0.45
CA LEU A 1044 24.33 21.61 1.46
C LEU A 1044 25.35 22.56 0.82
N GLY A 1045 25.41 23.78 1.33
CA GLY A 1045 26.41 24.80 1.03
C GLY A 1045 27.19 25.20 2.27
N VAL A 1046 28.52 25.23 2.19
CA VAL A 1046 29.40 25.77 3.25
C VAL A 1046 30.36 26.79 2.63
N PRO A 1047 30.41 28.05 3.10
CA PRO A 1047 31.39 29.00 2.63
C PRO A 1047 32.80 28.59 3.10
N VAL A 1048 33.77 28.61 2.19
CA VAL A 1048 35.17 28.25 2.45
C VAL A 1048 36.06 29.41 2.01
N PRO A 1049 36.87 30.00 2.90
CA PRO A 1049 37.83 31.04 2.54
C PRO A 1049 38.87 30.57 1.51
N ALA A 1050 39.61 31.50 0.93
CA ALA A 1050 40.72 31.16 0.04
C ALA A 1050 41.84 30.46 0.81
N GLY A 1051 42.45 29.45 0.20
CA GLY A 1051 43.49 28.62 0.81
C GLY A 1051 43.04 27.18 1.05
N VAL A 1052 43.88 26.43 1.78
CA VAL A 1052 43.66 25.02 2.09
C VAL A 1052 42.99 24.89 3.44
N HIS A 1053 41.82 24.27 3.46
CA HIS A 1053 41.01 24.12 4.67
C HIS A 1053 40.54 22.68 4.85
N GLU A 1054 40.58 22.20 6.09
CA GLU A 1054 39.84 21.01 6.48
C GLU A 1054 38.40 21.41 6.80
N VAL A 1055 37.44 20.81 6.10
CA VAL A 1055 36.01 21.07 6.29
C VAL A 1055 35.35 19.83 6.87
N THR A 1056 34.67 19.99 7.99
CA THR A 1056 33.86 18.94 8.62
C THR A 1056 32.42 19.42 8.72
N VAL A 1057 31.47 18.58 8.30
CA VAL A 1057 30.03 18.86 8.31
C VAL A 1057 29.32 17.69 8.97
N ASN A 1058 28.69 17.92 10.13
CA ASN A 1058 28.01 16.88 10.91
C ASN A 1058 26.52 17.21 11.07
N TRP A 1059 25.68 16.18 11.02
CA TRP A 1059 24.23 16.30 11.26
C TRP A 1059 23.81 15.66 12.57
N SER A 1060 23.00 16.39 13.34
CA SER A 1060 22.27 15.86 14.49
C SER A 1060 20.78 16.20 14.37
N PRO A 1061 19.86 15.30 14.74
CA PRO A 1061 18.43 15.61 14.73
C PRO A 1061 18.12 16.84 15.60
N PRO A 1062 17.40 17.85 15.07
CA PRO A 1062 16.94 18.98 15.87
C PRO A 1062 16.16 18.53 17.11
N TYR A 1063 16.31 19.28 18.20
CA TYR A 1063 15.69 18.99 19.51
C TYR A 1063 16.09 17.68 20.19
N TYR A 1064 17.06 16.92 19.66
CA TYR A 1064 17.52 15.67 20.30
C TYR A 1064 17.97 15.90 21.75
N GLY A 1065 18.85 16.88 21.99
CA GLY A 1065 19.35 17.18 23.34
C GLY A 1065 18.25 17.59 24.34
N LEU A 1066 17.30 18.41 23.89
CA LEU A 1066 16.12 18.78 24.69
C LEU A 1066 15.27 17.53 25.00
N GLY A 1067 15.08 16.67 24.01
CA GLY A 1067 14.37 15.40 24.17
C GLY A 1067 15.03 14.49 25.20
N VAL A 1068 16.35 14.38 25.22
CA VAL A 1068 17.09 13.61 26.25
C VAL A 1068 16.82 14.17 27.65
N VAL A 1069 16.91 15.49 27.84
CA VAL A 1069 16.63 16.14 29.14
C VAL A 1069 15.19 15.88 29.59
N LEU A 1070 14.23 15.97 28.68
CA LEU A 1070 12.82 15.68 28.97
C LEU A 1070 12.58 14.20 29.29
N SER A 1071 13.30 13.29 28.65
CA SER A 1071 13.19 11.85 28.95
C SER A 1071 13.75 11.50 30.32
N VAL A 1072 14.91 12.04 30.69
CA VAL A 1072 15.49 11.82 32.02
C VAL A 1072 14.61 12.42 33.12
N SER A 1073 14.16 13.67 32.95
CA SER A 1073 13.28 14.33 33.92
C SER A 1073 11.90 13.65 34.02
N GLY A 1074 11.31 13.23 32.89
CA GLY A 1074 10.07 12.48 32.85
C GLY A 1074 10.17 11.11 33.55
N GLY A 1075 11.31 10.42 33.40
CA GLY A 1075 11.59 9.18 34.11
C GLY A 1075 11.73 9.38 35.62
N ALA A 1076 12.49 10.38 36.05
CA ALA A 1076 12.62 10.73 37.46
C ALA A 1076 11.26 11.09 38.10
N LEU A 1077 10.45 11.89 37.40
CA LEU A 1077 9.10 12.26 37.85
C LEU A 1077 8.16 11.06 37.92
N THR A 1078 8.22 10.17 36.93
CA THR A 1078 7.42 8.93 36.90
C THR A 1078 7.74 8.05 38.10
N LEU A 1079 9.03 7.84 38.40
CA LEU A 1079 9.46 7.05 39.55
C LEU A 1079 9.01 7.71 40.86
N LEU A 1080 9.22 9.02 41.01
CA LEU A 1080 8.79 9.77 42.18
C LEU A 1080 7.28 9.61 42.43
N LEU A 1081 6.46 9.82 41.40
CA LEU A 1081 5.00 9.67 41.49
C LEU A 1081 4.58 8.23 41.81
N TYR A 1082 5.24 7.24 41.21
CA TYR A 1082 5.02 5.84 41.51
C TYR A 1082 5.27 5.55 43.00
N PHE A 1083 6.38 6.03 43.58
CA PHE A 1083 6.66 5.88 45.01
C PHE A 1083 5.61 6.55 45.89
N PHE A 1084 5.15 7.76 45.56
CA PHE A 1084 4.10 8.44 46.33
C PHE A 1084 2.75 7.71 46.29
N ILE A 1085 2.34 7.24 45.10
CA ILE A 1085 1.09 6.46 44.93
C ILE A 1085 1.18 5.14 45.70
N TYR A 1086 2.33 4.45 45.61
CA TYR A 1086 2.58 3.18 46.28
C TYR A 1086 2.55 3.34 47.82
N ARG A 1087 3.20 4.39 48.35
CA ARG A 1087 3.27 4.67 49.81
C ARG A 1087 1.91 5.04 50.40
N LYS A 1088 1.04 5.74 49.65
CA LYS A 1088 -0.31 6.10 50.09
C LYS A 1088 -1.27 4.90 50.09
N SER A 1089 -1.11 3.95 49.15
CA SER A 1089 -1.94 2.74 49.05
C SER A 1089 -1.59 1.66 50.08
N SER A 1090 -0.33 1.59 50.55
CA SER A 1090 0.08 0.66 51.61
C SER A 1090 -0.64 0.89 52.95
N ARG A 1091 -1.27 2.06 53.15
CA ARG A 1091 -2.06 2.37 54.35
C ARG A 1091 -3.53 1.94 54.29
N LYS A 1092 -4.03 1.45 53.15
CA LYS A 1092 -5.38 0.86 53.01
C LYS A 1092 -5.28 -0.54 52.39
N ARG A 1093 -5.18 -1.58 53.23
CA ARG A 1093 -5.64 -2.93 52.86
C ARG A 1093 -7.13 -2.98 53.15
N ILE A 1094 -7.97 -3.01 52.12
CA ILE A 1094 -9.37 -3.44 52.23
C ILE A 1094 -9.71 -4.25 50.97
N ASP A 1095 -10.02 -5.52 51.23
CA ASP A 1095 -10.85 -6.51 50.55
C ASP A 1095 -10.96 -6.50 49.02
N GLU A 1096 -10.42 -7.58 48.44
CA GLU A 1096 -10.68 -8.00 47.07
C GLU A 1096 -12.10 -8.56 46.92
N GLY A 1097 -13.08 -7.65 46.91
CA GLY A 1097 -14.43 -7.93 46.45
C GLY A 1097 -14.55 -7.64 44.95
N THR A 1098 -14.82 -8.67 44.17
CA THR A 1098 -15.17 -8.62 42.74
C THR A 1098 -16.28 -7.58 42.49
N VAL A 1099 -15.94 -6.43 41.91
CA VAL A 1099 -16.93 -5.42 41.51
C VAL A 1099 -17.44 -5.79 40.11
N LEU A 1100 -18.67 -6.29 40.09
CA LEU A 1100 -19.54 -6.59 38.95
C LEU A 1100 -19.85 -5.36 38.08
#